data_AF-A0A956GBN7-F1
#
_entry.id   AF-A0A956GBN7-F1
#
_cell.length_a   1.000
_cell.length_b   1.000
_cell.length_c   1.000
_cell.angle_alpha   90.00
_cell.angle_beta   90.00
_cell.angle_gamma   90.00
#
_symmetry.space_group_name_H-M   'P 1'
#
loop_
_entity.id
_entity.type
_entity.pdbx_description
1 polymer ?
#
loop_
_entity_poly.entity_id
_entity_poly.type
_entity_poly.pdbx_seq_one_letter_code
_entity_poly.pdbx_strand_id
1 'polypeptide(L)'
;MPSMMAIVSRKVFEGAARAAAVGDVLPNDGYRSTHRALEPLTAGGSMYLVTVRPPRDGSGHRLWLVSVLREPRLAADGWHAAANQVPIKDITELRGAMRFASGNGLPEDTSRLGMSLQTPRVLSDADVALLEGVLGADASAGSGAGASSAIDTNDDVAAMLAAVAEHPGPSAAYTQAVCALERLPRDARVAEALLEIVEAPRYTAQSMKPMWRSLFEQLVESQADPRSVARLIAVDLARTFGATNMSRWMAEQIGEAVSALLERYPSAPRVLPPDALAARAAAAVRPEREPQTEDHLLAAVAETLDDDGPRLVYADAAAERGDAARAELIHLQVERARRGEQAPSDAEEKLLRKHAKRWLEPIASVLIKDSWEFERGFVDHVQIYPRKGKVAEVVGHPLWSTVRSVRLSEAGDPGPIITHPVMRNLQVVHMWTYPRGLAALLDSDAPLRELRGLYLPKVARDEALYGAFVGCKRLPQLELLEISGARPEQARELFGGGWARPGLQMVLDPPFYDFKGWWRELAAYARSGARAPQIIFTSRDGSEIELDEQGGALCTVDPEQAGDGIHSIALACGLYEDNPQPPPLDLSPFGRVVLRIPPGVMKDKPPAWVKYKTNGAVVEGLKKHCAAAGAELEVREGSWSLRAGRDEW
;
A
#
# COMPACT_ATOMS: atom_id res chain seq x y z
N MET A 1 33.78 21.55 5.61
CA MET A 1 32.93 21.05 6.71
C MET A 1 33.60 19.80 7.28
N PRO A 2 33.64 19.61 8.61
CA PRO A 2 34.41 18.52 9.21
C PRO A 2 33.80 17.16 8.83
N SER A 3 34.52 16.39 8.02
CA SER A 3 34.18 15.00 7.73
C SER A 3 34.86 14.07 8.71
N MET A 4 34.28 12.90 8.95
CA MET A 4 34.79 11.97 9.96
C MET A 4 34.80 10.53 9.50
N MET A 5 35.69 9.74 10.06
CA MET A 5 35.75 8.29 9.91
C MET A 5 35.32 7.61 11.21
N ALA A 6 34.43 6.62 11.13
CA ALA A 6 33.97 5.84 12.27
C ALA A 6 33.95 4.35 11.95
N ILE A 7 34.24 3.51 12.95
CA ILE A 7 34.27 2.06 12.78
C ILE A 7 32.90 1.42 13.00
N VAL A 8 32.47 0.60 12.05
CA VAL A 8 31.43 -0.41 12.25
C VAL A 8 32.12 -1.66 12.76
N SER A 9 31.89 -1.98 14.04
CA SER A 9 32.52 -3.14 14.66
C SER A 9 32.23 -4.43 13.87
N ARG A 10 33.19 -5.37 13.90
CA ARG A 10 33.04 -6.67 13.23
C ARG A 10 31.73 -7.36 13.60
N LYS A 11 31.34 -7.34 14.87
CA LYS A 11 30.09 -7.96 15.35
C LYS A 11 28.86 -7.32 14.71
N VAL A 12 28.82 -5.99 14.61
CA VAL A 12 27.70 -5.26 13.99
C VAL A 12 27.66 -5.53 12.48
N PHE A 13 28.81 -5.48 11.82
CA PHE A 13 28.91 -5.75 10.39
C PHE A 13 28.54 -7.20 10.03
N GLU A 14 29.07 -8.19 10.75
CA GLU A 14 28.73 -9.60 10.52
C GLU A 14 27.28 -9.94 10.89
N GLY A 15 26.68 -9.22 11.85
CA GLY A 15 25.27 -9.38 12.18
C GLY A 15 24.33 -8.87 11.08
N ALA A 16 24.69 -7.75 10.44
CA ALA A 16 23.84 -7.10 9.43
C ALA A 16 24.15 -7.52 7.99
N ALA A 17 25.41 -7.84 7.67
CA ALA A 17 25.91 -7.97 6.30
C ALA A 17 27.03 -9.03 6.18
N ARG A 18 26.87 -10.21 6.83
CA ARG A 18 27.90 -11.27 6.87
C ARG A 18 28.45 -11.69 5.50
N ALA A 19 27.56 -11.72 4.49
CA ALA A 19 27.85 -12.19 3.14
C ALA A 19 28.33 -11.09 2.19
N ALA A 20 28.34 -9.82 2.63
CA ALA A 20 28.71 -8.69 1.78
C ALA A 20 30.20 -8.71 1.40
N ALA A 21 30.48 -8.37 0.15
CA ALA A 21 31.80 -8.30 -0.46
C ALA A 21 32.12 -6.88 -0.95
N VAL A 22 33.39 -6.63 -1.27
CA VAL A 22 33.82 -5.41 -1.98
C VAL A 22 33.04 -5.30 -3.29
N GLY A 23 32.45 -4.13 -3.56
CA GLY A 23 31.56 -3.89 -4.69
C GLY A 23 30.07 -3.85 -4.32
N ASP A 24 29.63 -4.49 -3.23
CA ASP A 24 28.23 -4.48 -2.82
C ASP A 24 27.83 -3.11 -2.24
N VAL A 25 26.60 -2.67 -2.48
CA VAL A 25 26.04 -1.46 -1.84
C VAL A 25 25.21 -1.86 -0.63
N LEU A 26 25.61 -1.39 0.55
CA LEU A 26 24.80 -1.50 1.76
C LEU A 26 23.94 -0.24 1.92
N PRO A 27 22.60 -0.33 1.93
CA PRO A 27 21.71 0.83 2.02
C PRO A 27 21.60 1.35 3.47
N ASN A 28 22.75 1.52 4.14
CA ASN A 28 22.82 2.06 5.49
C ASN A 28 22.41 3.54 5.46
N ASP A 29 21.43 3.90 6.28
CA ASP A 29 20.90 5.25 6.44
C ASP A 29 21.27 5.88 7.79
N GLY A 30 21.92 5.13 8.69
CA GLY A 30 22.30 5.65 10.00
C GLY A 30 23.48 4.97 10.68
N TYR A 31 24.02 5.66 11.69
CA TYR A 31 25.10 5.23 12.56
C TYR A 31 24.75 5.51 14.03
N ARG A 32 24.50 4.44 14.78
CA ARG A 32 24.08 4.50 16.19
C ARG A 32 25.25 4.73 17.12
N SER A 33 25.53 5.99 17.44
CA SER A 33 26.52 6.39 18.44
C SER A 33 26.27 7.81 18.93
N THR A 34 26.38 8.02 20.23
CA THR A 34 26.33 9.34 20.90
C THR A 34 27.71 9.79 21.38
N HIS A 35 28.78 9.18 20.86
CA HIS A 35 30.14 9.45 21.31
C HIS A 35 30.53 10.91 21.07
N ARG A 36 31.08 11.59 22.09
CA ARG A 36 31.42 13.02 22.07
C ARG A 36 32.34 13.44 20.91
N ALA A 37 33.24 12.56 20.48
CA ALA A 37 34.10 12.80 19.31
C ALA A 37 33.34 13.05 18.00
N LEU A 38 32.04 12.76 17.93
CA LEU A 38 31.18 13.04 16.77
C LEU A 38 30.58 14.45 16.78
N GLU A 39 30.72 15.22 17.87
CA GLU A 39 30.24 16.61 17.99
C GLU A 39 30.60 17.50 16.79
N PRO A 40 31.82 17.44 16.19
CA PRO A 40 32.17 18.28 15.06
C PRO A 40 31.25 18.12 13.84
N LEU A 41 30.63 16.94 13.65
CA LEU A 41 29.74 16.66 12.53
C LEU A 41 28.41 17.42 12.59
N THR A 42 28.08 18.01 13.75
CA THR A 42 26.93 18.94 13.87
C THR A 42 27.09 20.17 12.97
N ALA A 43 28.32 20.54 12.62
CA ALA A 43 28.63 21.61 11.67
C ALA A 43 28.46 21.18 10.19
N GLY A 44 27.92 19.97 9.93
CA GLY A 44 27.80 19.36 8.62
C GLY A 44 29.02 18.55 8.20
N GLY A 45 28.99 17.98 7.00
CA GLY A 45 30.07 17.15 6.44
C GLY A 45 29.62 15.73 6.08
N SER A 46 30.57 14.81 5.86
CA SER A 46 30.28 13.41 5.56
C SER A 46 30.86 12.47 6.62
N MET A 47 30.17 11.37 6.90
CA MET A 47 30.65 10.30 7.76
C MET A 47 31.02 9.07 6.94
N TYR A 48 32.28 8.66 7.02
CA TYR A 48 32.86 7.52 6.34
C TYR A 48 32.90 6.33 7.31
N LEU A 49 32.03 5.35 7.07
CA LEU A 49 31.92 4.16 7.90
C LEU A 49 32.87 3.09 7.40
N VAL A 50 33.76 2.61 8.25
CA VAL A 50 34.76 1.59 7.91
C VAL A 50 34.60 0.33 8.76
N THR A 51 34.99 -0.83 8.26
CA THR A 51 35.11 -2.06 9.06
C THR A 51 36.45 -2.73 8.83
N VAL A 52 36.92 -3.48 9.83
CA VAL A 52 38.19 -4.20 9.78
C VAL A 52 37.89 -5.68 9.62
N ARG A 53 38.41 -6.29 8.53
CA ARG A 53 38.22 -7.69 8.20
C ARG A 53 39.49 -8.49 8.56
N PRO A 54 39.38 -9.57 9.35
CA PRO A 54 40.53 -10.43 9.60
C PRO A 54 40.94 -11.17 8.31
N PRO A 55 42.23 -11.48 8.14
CA PRO A 55 42.67 -12.32 7.03
C PRO A 55 42.12 -13.74 7.20
N ARG A 56 41.76 -14.39 6.08
CA ARG A 56 41.44 -15.83 6.06
C ARG A 56 42.68 -16.70 5.84
N ASP A 57 43.75 -16.09 5.34
CA ASP A 57 44.99 -16.68 4.81
C ASP A 57 46.26 -16.23 5.56
N GLY A 58 46.12 -15.38 6.59
CA GLY A 58 47.22 -14.79 7.35
C GLY A 58 47.81 -13.49 6.77
N SER A 59 47.26 -12.92 5.68
CA SER A 59 47.81 -11.75 4.97
C SER A 59 47.63 -10.38 5.66
N GLY A 60 47.37 -10.33 6.97
CA GLY A 60 47.04 -9.10 7.70
C GLY A 60 45.59 -8.62 7.53
N HIS A 61 45.10 -7.79 8.46
CA HIS A 61 43.71 -7.33 8.44
C HIS A 61 43.47 -6.29 7.35
N ARG A 62 42.32 -6.36 6.67
CA ARG A 62 41.90 -5.41 5.64
C ARG A 62 40.98 -4.33 6.21
N LEU A 63 41.10 -3.11 5.71
CA LEU A 63 40.25 -1.97 6.08
C LEU A 63 39.27 -1.68 4.93
N TRP A 64 37.99 -1.93 5.15
CA TRP A 64 36.95 -1.68 4.15
C TRP A 64 36.17 -0.42 4.49
N LEU A 65 35.98 0.47 3.52
CA LEU A 65 34.97 1.51 3.56
C LEU A 65 33.63 0.88 3.19
N VAL A 66 32.67 0.90 4.10
CA VAL A 66 31.40 0.17 3.94
C VAL A 66 30.22 1.06 3.58
N SER A 67 30.24 2.32 3.98
CA SER A 67 29.18 3.29 3.67
C SER A 67 29.67 4.72 3.84
N VAL A 68 29.03 5.66 3.14
CA VAL A 68 29.25 7.09 3.33
C VAL A 68 27.92 7.78 3.56
N LEU A 69 27.73 8.29 4.78
CA LEU A 69 26.55 9.07 5.14
C LEU A 69 26.84 10.55 4.84
N ARG A 70 26.14 11.11 3.85
CA ARG A 70 26.28 12.50 3.43
C ARG A 70 25.38 13.39 4.29
N GLU A 71 25.93 14.47 4.83
CA GLU A 71 25.22 15.45 5.66
C GLU A 71 24.35 14.82 6.77
N PRO A 72 24.90 13.89 7.58
CA PRO A 72 24.11 13.21 8.59
C PRO A 72 23.67 14.17 9.70
N ARG A 73 22.44 13.99 10.18
CA ARG A 73 21.84 14.78 11.26
C ARG A 73 21.73 13.95 12.52
N LEU A 74 21.98 14.57 13.67
CA LEU A 74 21.85 13.94 14.97
C LEU A 74 20.36 13.80 15.33
N ALA A 75 19.92 12.57 15.61
CA ALA A 75 18.62 12.22 16.17
C ALA A 75 18.78 11.57 17.56
N ALA A 76 17.67 11.14 18.17
CA ALA A 76 17.66 10.61 19.53
C ALA A 76 18.50 9.33 19.73
N ASP A 77 18.68 8.51 18.68
CA ASP A 77 19.35 7.20 18.72
C ASP A 77 20.67 7.13 17.92
N GLY A 78 21.10 8.24 17.32
CA GLY A 78 22.34 8.32 16.54
C GLY A 78 22.30 9.32 15.40
N TRP A 79 23.18 9.13 14.42
CA TRP A 79 23.32 9.97 13.25
C TRP A 79 22.62 9.35 12.04
N HIS A 80 21.79 10.11 11.33
CA HIS A 80 21.00 9.62 10.20
C HIS A 80 21.15 10.50 8.95
N ALA A 81 21.14 9.88 7.78
CA ALA A 81 21.26 10.52 6.47
C ALA A 81 20.37 9.80 5.44
N ALA A 82 20.39 10.26 4.19
CA ALA A 82 19.85 9.47 3.08
C ALA A 82 20.60 8.12 2.97
N ALA A 83 19.90 7.09 2.51
CA ALA A 83 20.47 5.75 2.35
C ALA A 83 21.73 5.76 1.47
N ASN A 84 22.78 5.12 1.96
CA ASN A 84 24.06 5.01 1.27
C ASN A 84 23.91 4.33 -0.10
N GLN A 85 24.50 4.95 -1.13
CA GLN A 85 24.58 4.40 -2.50
C GLN A 85 26.02 4.03 -2.88
N VAL A 86 26.99 4.23 -1.98
CA VAL A 86 28.41 3.98 -2.25
C VAL A 86 28.72 2.49 -2.03
N PRO A 87 29.34 1.79 -3.00
CA PRO A 87 29.72 0.40 -2.86
C PRO A 87 30.85 0.22 -1.84
N ILE A 88 30.93 -0.94 -1.21
CA ILE A 88 32.02 -1.30 -0.29
C ILE A 88 33.34 -1.27 -1.05
N LYS A 89 34.36 -0.57 -0.52
CA LYS A 89 35.71 -0.50 -1.11
C LYS A 89 36.78 -0.96 -0.13
N ASP A 90 37.76 -1.70 -0.62
CA ASP A 90 38.97 -2.01 0.15
C ASP A 90 39.91 -0.80 0.09
N ILE A 91 40.12 -0.14 1.23
CA ILE A 91 40.95 1.06 1.36
C ILE A 91 42.24 0.77 2.15
N THR A 92 42.64 -0.51 2.25
CA THR A 92 43.81 -0.94 3.04
C THR A 92 45.11 -0.25 2.62
N GLU A 93 45.27 0.05 1.33
CA GLU A 93 46.45 0.74 0.80
C GLU A 93 46.50 2.23 1.17
N LEU A 94 45.35 2.85 1.45
CA LEU A 94 45.31 4.28 1.82
C LEU A 94 45.84 4.55 3.23
N ARG A 95 45.99 3.52 4.07
CA ARG A 95 46.42 3.67 5.47
C ARG A 95 47.73 4.43 5.62
N GLY A 96 48.69 4.18 4.72
CA GLY A 96 50.00 4.83 4.72
C GLY A 96 49.96 6.31 4.36
N ALA A 97 48.91 6.74 3.63
CA ALA A 97 48.71 8.12 3.20
C ALA A 97 47.83 8.93 4.17
N MET A 98 46.93 8.27 4.92
CA MET A 98 46.02 8.95 5.84
C MET A 98 46.73 9.54 7.07
N ARG A 99 46.39 10.76 7.46
CA ARG A 99 46.99 11.47 8.61
C ARG A 99 45.98 12.01 9.62
N PHE A 100 44.69 12.12 9.26
CA PHE A 100 43.63 12.72 10.08
C PHE A 100 43.92 14.18 10.48
N ALA A 101 42.92 14.89 10.98
CA ALA A 101 43.12 16.25 11.48
C ALA A 101 44.11 16.31 12.66
N SER A 102 44.32 15.19 13.37
CA SER A 102 45.28 15.07 14.46
C SER A 102 46.74 14.91 14.02
N GLY A 103 47.03 14.70 12.73
CA GLY A 103 48.37 14.39 12.21
C GLY A 103 48.85 12.95 12.45
N ASN A 104 48.21 12.21 13.36
CA ASN A 104 48.46 10.80 13.61
C ASN A 104 47.75 9.90 12.59
N GLY A 105 48.51 9.13 11.80
CA GLY A 105 47.97 8.17 10.83
C GLY A 105 47.45 6.86 11.43
N LEU A 106 47.11 5.90 10.56
CA LEU A 106 46.73 4.55 10.97
C LEU A 106 47.96 3.68 11.31
N PRO A 107 47.85 2.71 12.22
CA PRO A 107 48.96 1.84 12.59
C PRO A 107 49.43 1.00 11.39
N GLU A 108 50.75 0.80 11.27
CA GLU A 108 51.36 -0.08 10.26
C GLU A 108 50.90 -1.53 10.43
N ASP A 109 50.92 -2.01 11.68
CA ASP A 109 50.37 -3.30 12.08
C ASP A 109 48.84 -3.32 11.92
N THR A 110 48.39 -4.06 10.92
CA THR A 110 46.99 -4.19 10.55
C THR A 110 46.13 -4.82 11.64
N SER A 111 46.71 -5.67 12.50
CA SER A 111 45.97 -6.29 13.62
C SER A 111 45.46 -5.28 14.65
N ARG A 112 46.07 -4.09 14.70
CA ARG A 112 45.70 -3.01 15.62
C ARG A 112 44.66 -2.04 15.06
N LEU A 113 44.23 -2.21 13.81
CA LEU A 113 43.28 -1.28 13.16
C LEU A 113 41.95 -1.20 13.90
N GLY A 114 41.40 -2.35 14.29
CA GLY A 114 40.12 -2.40 15.02
C GLY A 114 40.18 -1.70 16.37
N MET A 115 41.34 -1.71 17.04
CA MET A 115 41.56 -1.03 18.31
C MET A 115 41.83 0.48 18.12
N SER A 116 42.60 0.87 17.11
CA SER A 116 42.96 2.27 16.83
C SER A 116 41.77 3.14 16.40
N LEU A 117 40.78 2.53 15.75
CA LEU A 117 39.60 3.19 15.19
C LEU A 117 38.36 3.17 16.10
N GLN A 118 38.47 2.68 17.34
CA GLN A 118 37.34 2.64 18.29
C GLN A 118 36.76 4.03 18.57
N THR A 119 37.62 5.06 18.56
CA THR A 119 37.21 6.45 18.65
C THR A 119 37.10 7.04 17.24
N PRO A 120 35.94 7.61 16.86
CA PRO A 120 35.78 8.30 15.57
C PRO A 120 36.82 9.41 15.39
N ARG A 121 37.34 9.54 14.16
CA ARG A 121 38.43 10.46 13.83
C ARG A 121 37.97 11.53 12.85
N VAL A 122 38.33 12.78 13.11
CA VAL A 122 38.12 13.87 12.16
C VAL A 122 39.12 13.73 11.02
N LEU A 123 38.62 13.70 9.79
CA LEU A 123 39.43 13.63 8.57
C LEU A 123 39.98 15.02 8.24
N SER A 124 41.24 15.10 7.81
CA SER A 124 41.76 16.30 7.17
C SER A 124 41.19 16.44 5.76
N ASP A 125 41.24 17.63 5.17
CA ASP A 125 40.79 17.84 3.78
C ASP A 125 41.56 16.95 2.79
N ALA A 126 42.83 16.64 3.07
CA ALA A 126 43.64 15.70 2.28
C ALA A 126 43.12 14.26 2.41
N ASP A 127 42.71 13.82 3.60
CA ASP A 127 42.13 12.49 3.77
C ASP A 127 40.75 12.38 3.09
N VAL A 128 39.95 13.44 3.15
CA VAL A 128 38.67 13.50 2.42
C VAL A 128 38.94 13.42 0.92
N ALA A 129 39.89 14.17 0.39
CA ALA A 129 40.25 14.10 -1.03
C ALA A 129 40.76 12.71 -1.44
N LEU A 130 41.51 12.02 -0.58
CA LEU A 130 41.95 10.63 -0.83
C LEU A 130 40.75 9.67 -0.89
N LEU A 131 39.84 9.76 0.08
CA LEU A 131 38.65 8.92 0.12
C LEU A 131 37.73 9.22 -1.07
N GLU A 132 37.41 10.49 -1.32
CA GLU A 132 36.59 10.92 -2.45
C GLU A 132 37.24 10.61 -3.80
N GLY A 133 38.57 10.65 -3.91
CA GLY A 133 39.28 10.21 -5.11
C GLY A 133 39.05 8.73 -5.39
N VAL A 134 39.05 7.89 -4.35
CA VAL A 134 38.72 6.47 -4.49
C VAL A 134 37.22 6.26 -4.76
N LEU A 135 36.33 7.14 -4.29
CA LEU A 135 34.89 7.07 -4.58
C LEU A 135 34.52 7.61 -5.97
N GLY A 136 35.20 8.65 -6.44
CA GLY A 136 34.95 9.39 -7.68
C GLY A 136 35.70 8.86 -8.90
N ALA A 137 36.69 7.97 -8.72
CA ALA A 137 37.32 7.26 -9.83
C ALA A 137 36.32 6.45 -10.69
N ASP A 138 35.11 6.18 -10.18
CA ASP A 138 34.02 5.55 -10.94
C ASP A 138 33.08 6.57 -11.62
N ALA A 139 33.10 7.86 -11.24
CA ALA A 139 32.16 8.89 -11.73
C ALA A 139 32.73 9.79 -12.85
N SER A 140 34.06 9.83 -13.04
CA SER A 140 34.70 10.63 -14.10
C SER A 140 35.18 9.82 -15.32
N ALA A 141 34.93 8.50 -15.37
CA ALA A 141 35.18 7.64 -16.53
C ALA A 141 34.06 7.72 -17.60
N GLY A 142 33.46 8.90 -17.76
CA GLY A 142 32.30 9.15 -18.61
C GLY A 142 32.50 10.22 -19.69
N SER A 143 33.72 10.58 -20.08
CA SER A 143 33.97 11.30 -21.35
C SER A 143 35.47 11.43 -21.66
N GLY A 144 35.92 10.82 -22.77
CA GLY A 144 37.16 11.21 -23.46
C GLY A 144 38.36 10.25 -23.33
N ALA A 145 38.39 9.25 -24.23
CA ALA A 145 39.56 8.63 -24.86
C ALA A 145 40.89 8.45 -24.08
N GLY A 146 41.28 7.18 -23.86
CA GLY A 146 42.71 6.79 -23.90
C GLY A 146 43.27 5.96 -22.73
N ALA A 147 42.96 4.66 -22.71
CA ALA A 147 43.79 3.52 -22.26
C ALA A 147 44.31 3.45 -20.80
N SER A 148 43.48 2.88 -19.92
CA SER A 148 43.83 1.68 -19.14
C SER A 148 42.54 1.00 -18.68
N SER A 149 42.10 0.00 -19.44
CA SER A 149 40.80 -0.67 -19.40
C SER A 149 40.57 -1.47 -18.12
N ALA A 150 39.49 -1.15 -17.39
CA ALA A 150 38.81 -2.09 -16.52
C ALA A 150 38.20 -3.19 -17.40
N ILE A 151 38.59 -4.44 -17.15
CA ILE A 151 38.18 -5.59 -17.92
C ILE A 151 36.78 -6.00 -17.47
N ASP A 152 35.74 -5.42 -18.08
CA ASP A 152 34.35 -5.78 -17.77
C ASP A 152 33.43 -5.74 -19.01
N THR A 153 33.97 -5.58 -20.22
CA THR A 153 33.18 -5.87 -21.42
C THR A 153 33.16 -7.37 -21.66
N ASN A 154 32.00 -7.91 -22.07
CA ASN A 154 31.88 -9.29 -22.54
C ASN A 154 32.94 -9.64 -23.59
N ASP A 155 33.39 -8.64 -24.35
CA ASP A 155 34.42 -8.71 -25.37
C ASP A 155 35.83 -8.89 -24.79
N ASP A 156 36.15 -8.28 -23.64
CA ASP A 156 37.45 -8.46 -22.99
C ASP A 156 37.59 -9.85 -22.35
N VAL A 157 36.52 -10.36 -21.73
CA VAL A 157 36.49 -11.75 -21.23
C VAL A 157 36.64 -12.71 -22.41
N ALA A 158 35.91 -12.49 -23.50
CA ALA A 158 36.03 -13.31 -24.71
C ALA A 158 37.45 -13.25 -25.31
N ALA A 159 38.07 -12.07 -25.36
CA ALA A 159 39.41 -11.89 -25.91
C ALA A 159 40.49 -12.56 -25.04
N MET A 160 40.40 -12.46 -23.71
CA MET A 160 41.34 -13.12 -22.79
C MET A 160 41.18 -14.64 -22.78
N LEU A 161 39.94 -15.14 -22.86
CA LEU A 161 39.66 -16.57 -23.01
C LEU A 161 40.12 -17.09 -24.37
N ALA A 162 39.91 -16.33 -25.45
CA ALA A 162 40.42 -16.67 -26.77
C ALA A 162 41.96 -16.71 -26.79
N ALA A 163 42.64 -15.78 -26.10
CA ALA A 163 44.10 -15.84 -25.95
C ALA A 163 44.55 -17.14 -25.28
N VAL A 164 43.90 -17.56 -24.20
CA VAL A 164 44.19 -18.83 -23.52
C VAL A 164 43.91 -20.05 -24.42
N ALA A 165 42.83 -20.01 -25.21
CA ALA A 165 42.43 -21.10 -26.10
C ALA A 165 43.29 -21.20 -27.37
N GLU A 166 43.65 -20.10 -28.02
CA GLU A 166 44.31 -20.10 -29.33
C GLU A 166 45.84 -20.28 -29.26
N HIS A 167 46.48 -20.09 -28.09
CA HIS A 167 47.95 -20.03 -28.02
C HIS A 167 48.68 -21.34 -28.38
N PRO A 168 49.48 -21.36 -29.47
CA PRO A 168 50.44 -22.43 -29.79
C PRO A 168 51.88 -22.08 -29.34
N GLY A 169 52.04 -21.09 -28.45
CA GLY A 169 53.31 -20.47 -28.09
C GLY A 169 54.08 -21.13 -26.93
N PRO A 170 55.26 -20.58 -26.54
CA PRO A 170 56.06 -21.10 -25.43
C PRO A 170 55.34 -21.05 -24.08
N SER A 171 55.66 -21.98 -23.18
CA SER A 171 54.95 -22.18 -21.89
C SER A 171 54.90 -20.95 -20.97
N ALA A 172 55.84 -20.00 -21.12
CA ALA A 172 55.86 -18.74 -20.38
C ALA A 172 54.72 -17.80 -20.77
N ALA A 173 54.42 -17.67 -22.06
CA ALA A 173 53.31 -16.84 -22.55
C ALA A 173 51.95 -17.43 -22.14
N TYR A 174 51.83 -18.76 -22.21
CA TYR A 174 50.65 -19.48 -21.72
C TYR A 174 50.43 -19.28 -20.22
N THR A 175 51.49 -19.38 -19.41
CA THR A 175 51.42 -19.11 -17.96
C THR A 175 50.94 -17.70 -17.68
N GLN A 176 51.47 -16.71 -18.40
CA GLN A 176 51.06 -15.32 -18.24
C GLN A 176 49.58 -15.10 -18.60
N ALA A 177 49.08 -15.75 -19.65
CA ALA A 177 47.68 -15.68 -20.05
C ALA A 177 46.74 -16.28 -18.98
N VAL A 178 47.07 -17.46 -18.45
CA VAL A 178 46.28 -18.12 -17.38
C VAL A 178 46.28 -17.29 -16.10
N CYS A 179 47.43 -16.72 -15.71
CA CYS A 179 47.51 -15.86 -14.52
C CYS A 179 46.77 -14.52 -14.72
N ALA A 180 46.71 -13.99 -15.93
CA ALA A 180 45.99 -12.75 -16.20
C ALA A 180 44.47 -12.87 -15.98
N LEU A 181 43.90 -14.08 -16.07
CA LEU A 181 42.49 -14.34 -15.81
C LEU A 181 42.06 -13.99 -14.37
N GLU A 182 42.99 -13.93 -13.42
CA GLU A 182 42.71 -13.53 -12.04
C GLU A 182 42.16 -12.09 -11.94
N ARG A 183 42.49 -11.23 -12.92
CA ARG A 183 42.03 -9.85 -13.00
C ARG A 183 40.57 -9.72 -13.43
N LEU A 184 39.98 -10.81 -13.95
CA LEU A 184 38.59 -10.84 -14.38
C LEU A 184 37.69 -10.94 -13.15
N PRO A 185 36.52 -10.25 -13.17
CA PRO A 185 35.51 -10.45 -12.13
C PRO A 185 35.02 -11.91 -12.11
N ARG A 186 34.21 -12.25 -11.11
CA ARG A 186 33.58 -13.58 -11.00
C ARG A 186 32.73 -13.86 -12.23
N ASP A 187 33.18 -14.79 -13.06
CA ASP A 187 32.54 -15.17 -14.30
C ASP A 187 32.60 -16.69 -14.49
N ALA A 188 31.43 -17.28 -14.72
CA ALA A 188 31.25 -18.70 -14.99
C ALA A 188 32.14 -19.23 -16.12
N ARG A 189 32.37 -18.43 -17.17
CA ARG A 189 33.16 -18.82 -18.35
C ARG A 189 34.64 -18.92 -18.02
N VAL A 190 35.12 -18.08 -17.10
CA VAL A 190 36.50 -18.13 -16.63
C VAL A 190 36.70 -19.38 -15.78
N ALA A 191 35.77 -19.71 -14.88
CA ALA A 191 35.80 -20.96 -14.13
C ALA A 191 35.79 -22.19 -15.06
N GLU A 192 34.92 -22.20 -16.08
CA GLU A 192 34.87 -23.28 -17.09
C GLU A 192 36.19 -23.41 -17.86
N ALA A 193 36.77 -22.31 -18.34
CA ALA A 193 38.05 -22.34 -19.04
C ALA A 193 39.20 -22.86 -18.18
N LEU A 194 39.25 -22.48 -16.89
CA LEU A 194 40.24 -23.02 -15.95
C LEU A 194 40.04 -24.53 -15.72
N LEU A 195 38.80 -25.01 -15.65
CA LEU A 195 38.49 -26.45 -15.53
C LEU A 195 38.89 -27.23 -16.79
N GLU A 196 38.67 -26.68 -17.98
CA GLU A 196 39.12 -27.29 -19.24
C GLU A 196 40.65 -27.48 -19.26
N ILE A 197 41.40 -26.53 -18.72
CA ILE A 197 42.87 -26.65 -18.59
C ILE A 197 43.25 -27.80 -17.65
N VAL A 198 42.52 -28.01 -16.56
CA VAL A 198 42.78 -29.12 -15.62
C VAL A 198 42.47 -30.47 -16.27
N GLU A 199 41.40 -30.57 -17.05
CA GLU A 199 40.96 -31.82 -17.69
C GLU A 199 41.80 -32.21 -18.90
N ALA A 200 42.23 -31.23 -19.68
CA ALA A 200 43.02 -31.39 -20.88
C ALA A 200 44.26 -30.47 -20.86
N PRO A 201 45.24 -30.73 -19.96
CA PRO A 201 46.40 -29.88 -19.78
C PRO A 201 47.32 -29.90 -21.00
N ARG A 202 47.65 -28.72 -21.51
CA ARG A 202 48.65 -28.58 -22.58
C ARG A 202 50.08 -28.84 -22.11
N TYR A 203 50.38 -28.48 -20.86
CA TYR A 203 51.70 -28.63 -20.26
C TYR A 203 51.63 -29.29 -18.89
N THR A 204 52.38 -30.38 -18.72
CA THR A 204 52.41 -31.19 -17.49
C THR A 204 53.77 -31.21 -16.80
N ALA A 205 54.73 -30.39 -17.27
CA ALA A 205 56.08 -30.32 -16.72
C ALA A 205 56.13 -29.71 -15.30
N GLN A 206 57.09 -30.15 -14.48
CA GLN A 206 57.27 -29.66 -13.10
C GLN A 206 57.55 -28.16 -12.98
N SER A 207 58.15 -27.56 -14.01
CA SER A 207 58.38 -26.11 -14.08
C SER A 207 57.08 -25.29 -14.09
N MET A 208 55.93 -25.90 -14.39
CA MET A 208 54.63 -25.23 -14.49
C MET A 208 53.88 -25.12 -13.15
N LYS A 209 54.43 -25.63 -12.04
CA LYS A 209 53.78 -25.57 -10.72
C LYS A 209 53.30 -24.16 -10.30
N PRO A 210 54.02 -23.05 -10.57
CA PRO A 210 53.54 -21.71 -10.25
C PRO A 210 52.24 -21.35 -10.95
N MET A 211 52.11 -21.71 -12.23
CA MET A 211 50.87 -21.52 -13.00
C MET A 211 49.72 -22.35 -12.41
N TRP A 212 49.98 -23.63 -12.11
CA TRP A 212 48.98 -24.51 -11.53
C TRP A 212 48.46 -24.02 -10.18
N ARG A 213 49.34 -23.48 -9.31
CA ARG A 213 48.92 -22.87 -8.05
C ARG A 213 48.00 -21.67 -8.27
N SER A 214 48.40 -20.75 -9.13
CA SER A 214 47.57 -19.59 -9.49
C SER A 214 46.21 -20.03 -10.05
N LEU A 215 46.17 -21.08 -10.87
CA LEU A 215 44.92 -21.63 -11.41
C LEU A 215 43.99 -22.14 -10.30
N PHE A 216 44.51 -22.92 -9.34
CA PHE A 216 43.70 -23.45 -8.24
C PHE A 216 43.25 -22.34 -7.28
N GLU A 217 44.11 -21.36 -7.00
CA GLU A 217 43.77 -20.15 -6.24
C GLU A 217 42.63 -19.38 -6.93
N GLN A 218 42.72 -19.18 -8.25
CA GLN A 218 41.65 -18.53 -9.02
C GLN A 218 40.33 -19.32 -8.97
N LEU A 219 40.37 -20.66 -9.07
CA LEU A 219 39.17 -21.50 -8.97
C LEU A 219 38.49 -21.39 -7.59
N VAL A 220 39.26 -21.27 -6.51
CA VAL A 220 38.74 -21.30 -5.13
C VAL A 220 38.37 -19.92 -4.60
N GLU A 221 39.19 -18.90 -4.86
CA GLU A 221 39.08 -17.57 -4.25
C GLU A 221 38.39 -16.57 -5.18
N SER A 222 38.96 -16.41 -6.38
CA SER A 222 38.50 -15.42 -7.35
C SER A 222 37.15 -15.85 -7.92
N GLN A 223 37.07 -17.01 -8.56
CA GLN A 223 35.87 -17.50 -9.25
C GLN A 223 34.89 -18.20 -8.30
N ALA A 224 35.39 -19.10 -7.45
CA ALA A 224 34.64 -19.77 -6.39
C ALA A 224 33.31 -20.40 -6.85
N ASP A 225 33.29 -21.02 -8.03
CA ASP A 225 32.08 -21.61 -8.59
C ASP A 225 31.78 -22.99 -7.97
N PRO A 226 30.62 -23.23 -7.34
CA PRO A 226 30.27 -24.53 -6.77
C PRO A 226 30.17 -25.66 -7.82
N ARG A 227 29.98 -25.34 -9.11
CA ARG A 227 29.93 -26.33 -10.20
C ARG A 227 31.29 -26.98 -10.46
N SER A 228 32.39 -26.31 -10.12
CA SER A 228 33.75 -26.81 -10.26
C SER A 228 33.99 -28.10 -9.48
N VAL A 229 33.29 -28.31 -8.35
CA VAL A 229 33.46 -29.49 -7.48
C VAL A 229 33.24 -30.79 -8.24
N ALA A 230 32.13 -30.91 -8.97
CA ALA A 230 31.78 -32.14 -9.68
C ALA A 230 32.79 -32.45 -10.80
N ARG A 231 33.28 -31.41 -11.50
CA ARG A 231 34.26 -31.52 -12.58
C ARG A 231 35.64 -31.92 -12.06
N LEU A 232 36.11 -31.28 -10.99
CA LEU A 232 37.39 -31.58 -10.36
C LEU A 232 37.47 -33.01 -9.83
N ILE A 233 36.38 -33.52 -9.24
CA ILE A 233 36.30 -34.93 -8.77
C ILE A 233 36.35 -35.92 -9.96
N ALA A 234 35.84 -35.53 -11.13
CA ALA A 234 35.76 -36.38 -12.31
C ALA A 234 37.07 -36.47 -13.11
N VAL A 235 38.12 -35.73 -12.74
CA VAL A 235 39.40 -35.72 -13.47
C VAL A 235 40.13 -37.06 -13.30
N ASP A 236 40.30 -37.79 -14.41
CA ASP A 236 41.12 -39.01 -14.45
C ASP A 236 42.61 -38.65 -14.48
N LEU A 237 43.19 -38.46 -13.29
CA LEU A 237 44.60 -38.08 -13.14
C LEU A 237 45.59 -39.09 -13.75
N ALA A 238 45.24 -40.39 -13.77
CA ALA A 238 46.09 -41.41 -14.34
C ALA A 238 46.15 -41.29 -15.86
N ARG A 239 45.01 -41.04 -16.50
CA ARG A 239 44.93 -40.79 -17.95
C ARG A 239 45.53 -39.44 -18.33
N THR A 240 45.32 -38.41 -17.51
CA THR A 240 45.67 -37.02 -17.85
C THR A 240 47.13 -36.66 -17.56
N PHE A 241 47.72 -37.17 -16.46
CA PHE A 241 49.08 -36.82 -16.02
C PHE A 241 50.03 -38.04 -15.87
N GLY A 242 49.54 -39.26 -16.11
CA GLY A 242 50.30 -40.49 -15.93
C GLY A 242 50.64 -40.81 -14.47
N ALA A 243 51.37 -41.90 -14.23
CA ALA A 243 51.84 -42.29 -12.89
C ALA A 243 53.13 -41.54 -12.51
N THR A 244 53.07 -40.22 -12.32
CA THR A 244 54.24 -39.35 -12.09
C THR A 244 54.18 -38.63 -10.73
N ASN A 245 55.29 -38.05 -10.27
CA ASN A 245 55.26 -37.16 -9.10
C ASN A 245 54.40 -35.90 -9.32
N MET A 246 54.16 -35.52 -10.58
CA MET A 246 53.24 -34.44 -10.92
C MET A 246 51.79 -34.85 -10.68
N SER A 247 51.37 -36.06 -11.05
CA SER A 247 49.99 -36.50 -10.83
C SER A 247 49.63 -36.63 -9.34
N ARG A 248 50.59 -37.03 -8.50
CA ARG A 248 50.41 -37.01 -7.03
C ARG A 248 50.21 -35.60 -6.50
N TRP A 249 51.04 -34.65 -6.94
CA TRP A 249 50.91 -33.24 -6.55
C TRP A 249 49.59 -32.63 -7.05
N MET A 250 49.16 -32.95 -8.27
CA MET A 250 47.85 -32.52 -8.80
C MET A 250 46.69 -33.11 -8.01
N ALA A 251 46.78 -34.36 -7.55
CA ALA A 251 45.78 -34.98 -6.69
C ALA A 251 45.60 -34.21 -5.37
N GLU A 252 46.71 -33.79 -4.76
CA GLU A 252 46.70 -32.99 -3.53
C GLU A 252 46.03 -31.63 -3.78
N GLN A 253 46.40 -30.92 -4.84
CA GLN A 253 45.81 -29.61 -5.16
C GLN A 253 44.30 -29.70 -5.50
N ILE A 254 43.88 -30.73 -6.23
CA ILE A 254 42.45 -30.97 -6.51
C ILE A 254 41.69 -31.27 -5.21
N GLY A 255 42.25 -32.09 -4.32
CA GLY A 255 41.65 -32.41 -3.02
C GLY A 255 41.49 -31.18 -2.13
N GLU A 256 42.50 -30.30 -2.08
CA GLU A 256 42.45 -29.02 -1.36
C GLU A 256 41.38 -28.10 -1.94
N ALA A 257 41.34 -27.94 -3.27
CA ALA A 257 40.35 -27.09 -3.93
C ALA A 257 38.91 -27.59 -3.73
N VAL A 258 38.68 -28.90 -3.86
CA VAL A 258 37.37 -29.52 -3.60
C VAL A 258 36.94 -29.31 -2.14
N SER A 259 37.85 -29.50 -1.19
CA SER A 259 37.56 -29.30 0.23
C SER A 259 37.19 -27.85 0.53
N ALA A 260 37.95 -26.89 0.00
CA ALA A 260 37.67 -25.46 0.17
C ALA A 260 36.33 -25.04 -0.44
N LEU A 261 36.00 -25.55 -1.63
CA LEU A 261 34.72 -25.28 -2.29
C LEU A 261 33.53 -25.93 -1.57
N LEU A 262 33.67 -27.14 -1.04
CA LEU A 262 32.63 -27.81 -0.26
C LEU A 262 32.42 -27.16 1.12
N GLU A 263 33.47 -26.68 1.76
CA GLU A 263 33.36 -25.89 3.00
C GLU A 263 32.62 -24.57 2.74
N ARG A 264 32.92 -23.92 1.61
CA ARG A 264 32.27 -22.67 1.19
C ARG A 264 30.82 -22.87 0.75
N TYR A 265 30.51 -24.01 0.13
CA TYR A 265 29.20 -24.37 -0.39
C TYR A 265 28.78 -25.77 0.09
N PRO A 266 28.38 -25.90 1.38
CA PRO A 266 28.02 -27.20 1.97
C PRO A 266 26.77 -27.85 1.34
N SER A 267 26.05 -27.10 0.50
CA SER A 267 24.92 -27.57 -0.31
C SER A 267 25.14 -27.26 -1.78
N ALA A 268 26.38 -27.43 -2.29
CA ALA A 268 26.67 -27.25 -3.70
C ALA A 268 25.66 -28.07 -4.54
N PRO A 269 24.87 -27.42 -5.41
CA PRO A 269 23.72 -28.05 -6.04
C PRO A 269 24.21 -29.18 -6.96
N ARG A 270 23.61 -30.37 -6.81
CA ARG A 270 23.69 -31.41 -7.85
C ARG A 270 23.21 -30.78 -9.15
N VAL A 271 24.03 -30.87 -10.20
CA VAL A 271 23.66 -30.46 -11.55
C VAL A 271 22.31 -31.11 -11.89
N LEU A 272 21.27 -30.29 -12.10
CA LEU A 272 19.99 -30.78 -12.56
C LEU A 272 20.19 -31.40 -13.95
N PRO A 273 19.59 -32.56 -14.25
CA PRO A 273 19.66 -33.15 -15.58
C PRO A 273 19.26 -32.15 -16.67
N PRO A 274 19.83 -32.23 -17.88
CA PRO A 274 19.50 -31.33 -18.99
C PRO A 274 18.00 -31.17 -19.23
N ASP A 275 17.24 -32.26 -19.07
CA ASP A 275 15.78 -32.26 -19.25
C ASP A 275 15.05 -31.42 -18.19
N ALA A 276 15.54 -31.43 -16.95
CA ALA A 276 15.00 -30.61 -15.86
C ALA A 276 15.39 -29.12 -16.01
N LEU A 277 16.57 -28.84 -16.60
CA LEU A 277 16.98 -27.49 -16.94
C LEU A 277 16.15 -26.95 -18.12
N ALA A 278 15.91 -27.76 -19.15
CA ALA A 278 15.06 -27.42 -20.28
C ALA A 278 13.60 -27.17 -19.84
N ALA A 279 13.07 -28.00 -18.93
CA ALA A 279 11.75 -27.79 -18.34
C ALA A 279 11.67 -26.50 -17.51
N ARG A 280 12.71 -26.16 -16.74
CA ARG A 280 12.76 -24.88 -15.99
C ARG A 280 12.98 -23.68 -16.90
N ALA A 281 13.76 -23.80 -17.97
CA ALA A 281 13.95 -22.75 -18.97
C ALA A 281 12.64 -22.50 -19.74
N ALA A 282 11.94 -23.56 -20.16
CA ALA A 282 10.61 -23.48 -20.75
C ALA A 282 9.57 -22.85 -19.80
N ALA A 283 9.69 -23.11 -18.49
CA ALA A 283 8.86 -22.46 -17.48
C ALA A 283 9.30 -21.01 -17.14
N ALA A 284 10.55 -20.64 -17.41
CA ALA A 284 11.11 -19.31 -17.17
C ALA A 284 10.97 -18.37 -18.38
N VAL A 285 10.73 -18.91 -19.58
CA VAL A 285 10.18 -18.15 -20.69
C VAL A 285 8.78 -17.71 -20.25
N ARG A 286 8.68 -16.47 -19.76
CA ARG A 286 7.38 -15.82 -19.64
C ARG A 286 6.70 -15.94 -21.01
N PRO A 287 5.44 -16.40 -21.08
CA PRO A 287 4.74 -16.37 -22.34
C PRO A 287 4.90 -14.97 -22.90
N GLU A 288 5.31 -14.89 -24.17
CA GLU A 288 5.32 -13.67 -24.96
C GLU A 288 4.00 -12.96 -24.63
N ARG A 289 4.09 -11.81 -23.96
CA ARG A 289 2.92 -11.14 -23.39
C ARG A 289 2.04 -10.82 -24.60
N GLU A 290 0.97 -11.59 -24.80
CA GLU A 290 -0.01 -11.27 -25.83
C GLU A 290 -0.30 -9.77 -25.70
N PRO A 291 -0.31 -8.99 -26.79
CA PRO A 291 -0.52 -7.56 -26.71
C PRO A 291 -1.82 -7.35 -25.95
N GLN A 292 -1.71 -6.97 -24.67
CA GLN A 292 -2.87 -6.84 -23.81
C GLN A 292 -3.62 -5.65 -24.37
N THR A 293 -4.73 -5.95 -25.04
CA THR A 293 -5.62 -4.95 -25.58
C THR A 293 -6.06 -4.04 -24.44
N GLU A 294 -6.33 -2.78 -24.75
CA GLU A 294 -6.75 -1.81 -23.75
C GLU A 294 -7.97 -2.30 -22.95
N ASP A 295 -8.88 -3.01 -23.61
CA ASP A 295 -10.05 -3.64 -23.00
C ASP A 295 -9.67 -4.72 -21.96
N HIS A 296 -8.63 -5.51 -22.22
CA HIS A 296 -8.15 -6.52 -21.27
C HIS A 296 -7.53 -5.88 -20.03
N LEU A 297 -6.74 -4.83 -20.21
CA LEU A 297 -6.16 -4.08 -19.09
C LEU A 297 -7.24 -3.37 -18.26
N LEU A 298 -8.25 -2.80 -18.92
CA LEU A 298 -9.39 -2.18 -18.24
C LEU A 298 -10.25 -3.20 -17.49
N ALA A 299 -10.45 -4.39 -18.07
CA ALA A 299 -11.14 -5.49 -17.42
C ALA A 299 -10.43 -5.91 -16.12
N ALA A 300 -9.10 -6.02 -16.15
CA ALA A 300 -8.28 -6.32 -14.96
C ALA A 300 -8.40 -5.22 -13.90
N VAL A 301 -8.37 -3.94 -14.28
CA VAL A 301 -8.61 -2.81 -13.36
C VAL A 301 -9.99 -2.90 -12.71
N ALA A 302 -11.01 -3.27 -13.48
CA ALA A 302 -12.38 -3.37 -13.01
C ALA A 302 -12.68 -4.64 -12.19
N GLU A 303 -11.79 -5.64 -12.18
CA GLU A 303 -11.91 -6.81 -11.29
C GLU A 303 -11.45 -6.49 -9.87
N THR A 304 -10.46 -5.60 -9.73
CA THR A 304 -9.90 -5.20 -8.44
C THR A 304 -9.76 -3.68 -8.36
N LEU A 305 -10.86 -2.99 -8.02
CA LEU A 305 -10.90 -1.52 -8.05
C LEU A 305 -10.05 -0.82 -6.97
N ASP A 306 -9.66 -1.53 -5.92
CA ASP A 306 -8.86 -0.94 -4.85
C ASP A 306 -7.37 -1.31 -4.95
N ASP A 307 -6.99 -2.17 -5.90
CA ASP A 307 -5.61 -2.58 -6.15
C ASP A 307 -4.92 -1.63 -7.13
N ASP A 308 -3.80 -1.03 -6.71
CA ASP A 308 -3.02 -0.15 -7.58
C ASP A 308 -2.26 -0.93 -8.67
N GLY A 309 -2.01 -2.23 -8.48
CA GLY A 309 -1.20 -3.05 -9.39
C GLY A 309 -1.70 -3.02 -10.85
N PRO A 310 -2.94 -3.44 -11.14
CA PRO A 310 -3.49 -3.38 -12.49
C PRO A 310 -3.56 -1.97 -13.09
N ARG A 311 -3.69 -0.94 -12.24
CA ARG A 311 -3.75 0.47 -12.66
C ARG A 311 -2.39 0.95 -13.15
N LEU A 312 -1.33 0.60 -12.43
CA LEU A 312 0.04 0.93 -12.82
C LEU A 312 0.44 0.19 -14.09
N VAL A 313 0.02 -1.07 -14.26
CA VAL A 313 0.21 -1.79 -15.53
C VAL A 313 -0.53 -1.11 -16.70
N TYR A 314 -1.76 -0.63 -16.47
CA TYR A 314 -2.47 0.15 -17.47
C TYR A 314 -1.74 1.48 -17.79
N ALA A 315 -1.17 2.14 -16.77
CA ALA A 315 -0.42 3.39 -16.94
C ALA A 315 0.82 3.19 -17.82
N ASP A 316 1.62 2.14 -17.56
CA ASP A 316 2.79 1.80 -18.38
C ASP A 316 2.38 1.56 -19.84
N ALA A 317 1.34 0.75 -20.05
CA ALA A 317 0.83 0.45 -21.39
C ALA A 317 0.25 1.70 -22.09
N ALA A 318 -0.36 2.63 -21.35
CA ALA A 318 -0.86 3.89 -21.89
C ALA A 318 0.30 4.81 -22.33
N ALA A 319 1.38 4.86 -21.56
CA ALA A 319 2.60 5.59 -21.91
C ALA A 319 3.26 5.03 -23.18
N GLU A 320 3.35 3.69 -23.29
CA GLU A 320 3.87 3.00 -24.49
C GLU A 320 3.06 3.31 -25.76
N ARG A 321 1.73 3.46 -25.63
CA ARG A 321 0.84 3.86 -26.73
C ARG A 321 0.84 5.37 -27.03
N GLY A 322 1.66 6.14 -26.32
CA GLY A 322 1.81 7.58 -26.52
C GLY A 322 0.81 8.46 -25.74
N ASP A 323 0.08 7.91 -24.77
CA ASP A 323 -0.77 8.68 -23.86
C ASP A 323 -0.09 8.89 -22.48
N ALA A 324 1.06 9.55 -22.51
CA ALA A 324 1.81 9.88 -21.28
C ALA A 324 0.99 10.70 -20.28
N ALA A 325 0.07 11.54 -20.74
CA ALA A 325 -0.82 12.31 -19.88
C ALA A 325 -1.78 11.41 -19.08
N ARG A 326 -2.20 10.28 -19.66
CA ARG A 326 -3.05 9.29 -18.95
C ARG A 326 -2.25 8.55 -17.88
N ALA A 327 -1.03 8.14 -18.21
CA ALA A 327 -0.12 7.50 -17.27
C ALA A 327 0.19 8.44 -16.09
N GLU A 328 0.52 9.69 -16.37
CA GLU A 328 0.81 10.72 -15.36
C GLU A 328 -0.37 10.92 -14.40
N LEU A 329 -1.61 11.02 -14.90
CA LEU A 329 -2.79 11.14 -14.04
C LEU A 329 -2.93 9.92 -13.10
N ILE A 330 -2.75 8.70 -13.63
CA ILE A 330 -2.86 7.48 -12.83
C ILE A 330 -1.82 7.50 -11.70
N HIS A 331 -0.56 7.80 -12.01
CA HIS A 331 0.49 7.87 -11.00
C HIS A 331 0.20 8.93 -9.92
N LEU A 332 -0.19 10.15 -10.32
CA LEU A 332 -0.52 11.22 -9.38
C LEU A 332 -1.65 10.83 -8.42
N GLN A 333 -2.75 10.29 -8.95
CA GLN A 333 -3.91 9.93 -8.12
C GLN A 333 -3.64 8.68 -7.25
N VAL A 334 -2.84 7.73 -7.71
CA VAL A 334 -2.39 6.58 -6.89
C VAL A 334 -1.48 7.05 -5.76
N GLU A 335 -0.52 7.93 -6.03
CA GLU A 335 0.34 8.51 -4.99
C GLU A 335 -0.47 9.31 -3.96
N ARG A 336 -1.41 10.14 -4.42
CA ARG A 336 -2.34 10.89 -3.56
C ARG A 336 -3.11 9.95 -2.63
N ALA A 337 -3.68 8.88 -3.18
CA ALA A 337 -4.40 7.88 -2.41
C ALA A 337 -3.51 7.16 -1.37
N ARG A 338 -2.26 6.82 -1.73
CA ARG A 338 -1.28 6.20 -0.81
C ARG A 338 -0.87 7.12 0.35
N ARG A 339 -0.84 8.43 0.11
CA ARG A 339 -0.59 9.44 1.15
C ARG A 339 -1.82 9.73 2.03
N GLY A 340 -3.00 9.22 1.66
CA GLY A 340 -4.27 9.50 2.34
C GLY A 340 -4.77 10.93 2.12
N GLU A 341 -4.29 11.61 1.07
CA GLU A 341 -4.68 12.96 0.73
C GLU A 341 -6.02 12.95 -0.03
N GLN A 342 -6.94 13.84 0.36
CA GLN A 342 -8.27 13.92 -0.25
C GLN A 342 -8.37 14.96 -1.37
N ALA A 343 -7.55 16.01 -1.31
CA ALA A 343 -7.61 17.12 -2.26
C ALA A 343 -6.75 16.82 -3.50
N PRO A 344 -7.28 17.02 -4.72
CA PRO A 344 -6.48 16.90 -5.95
C PRO A 344 -5.42 17.99 -6.01
N SER A 345 -4.26 17.66 -6.58
CA SER A 345 -3.22 18.65 -6.89
C SER A 345 -3.57 19.50 -8.12
N ASP A 346 -2.97 20.68 -8.24
CA ASP A 346 -3.09 21.54 -9.43
C ASP A 346 -2.71 20.82 -10.73
N ALA A 347 -1.77 19.88 -10.65
CA ALA A 347 -1.33 19.06 -11.77
C ALA A 347 -2.43 18.10 -12.25
N GLU A 348 -3.09 17.40 -11.32
CA GLU A 348 -4.24 16.53 -11.62
C GLU A 348 -5.38 17.32 -12.27
N GLU A 349 -5.75 18.46 -11.69
CA GLU A 349 -6.82 19.30 -12.23
C GLU A 349 -6.50 19.77 -13.65
N LYS A 350 -5.25 20.17 -13.90
CA LYS A 350 -4.81 20.61 -15.23
C LYS A 350 -4.88 19.48 -16.25
N LEU A 351 -4.49 18.27 -15.88
CA LEU A 351 -4.61 17.09 -16.73
C LEU A 351 -6.09 16.78 -17.03
N LEU A 352 -6.95 16.75 -16.00
CA LEU A 352 -8.37 16.46 -16.15
C LEU A 352 -9.08 17.51 -17.03
N ARG A 353 -8.86 18.80 -16.78
CA ARG A 353 -9.45 19.89 -17.60
C ARG A 353 -9.07 19.77 -19.07
N LYS A 354 -7.86 19.31 -19.37
CA LYS A 354 -7.34 19.23 -20.74
C LYS A 354 -7.70 17.92 -21.45
N HIS A 355 -7.72 16.80 -20.74
CA HIS A 355 -7.75 15.46 -21.34
C HIS A 355 -8.96 14.59 -20.96
N ALA A 356 -9.70 14.89 -19.88
CA ALA A 356 -10.75 14.00 -19.36
C ALA A 356 -11.83 13.66 -20.40
N LYS A 357 -12.28 14.65 -21.17
CA LYS A 357 -13.28 14.42 -22.22
C LYS A 357 -12.80 13.38 -23.24
N ARG A 358 -11.54 13.48 -23.72
CA ARG A 358 -10.97 12.54 -24.69
C ARG A 358 -10.96 11.12 -24.13
N TRP A 359 -10.58 10.96 -22.86
CA TRP A 359 -10.54 9.66 -22.20
C TRP A 359 -11.91 9.05 -21.90
N LEU A 360 -12.96 9.87 -21.92
CA LEU A 360 -14.34 9.43 -21.71
C LEU A 360 -15.08 9.19 -23.02
N GLU A 361 -14.54 9.53 -24.20
CA GLU A 361 -15.22 9.16 -25.44
C GLU A 361 -15.19 7.62 -25.62
N PRO A 362 -16.30 6.99 -26.04
CA PRO A 362 -17.54 7.59 -26.54
C PRO A 362 -18.60 7.91 -25.46
N ILE A 363 -18.39 7.45 -24.22
CA ILE A 363 -19.39 7.58 -23.14
C ILE A 363 -19.66 9.03 -22.75
N ALA A 364 -18.71 9.95 -22.97
CA ALA A 364 -18.84 11.39 -22.75
C ALA A 364 -20.08 12.00 -23.43
N SER A 365 -20.55 11.39 -24.51
CA SER A 365 -21.71 11.86 -25.29
C SER A 365 -23.05 11.79 -24.55
N VAL A 366 -23.13 10.97 -23.48
CA VAL A 366 -24.29 10.84 -22.59
C VAL A 366 -24.02 11.37 -21.18
N LEU A 367 -22.92 12.08 -20.97
CA LEU A 367 -22.58 12.71 -19.68
C LEU A 367 -22.90 14.20 -19.69
N ILE A 368 -23.20 14.77 -18.53
CA ILE A 368 -23.20 16.23 -18.37
C ILE A 368 -21.75 16.72 -18.44
N LYS A 369 -21.55 17.79 -19.21
CA LYS A 369 -20.24 18.39 -19.41
C LYS A 369 -19.59 18.72 -18.05
N ASP A 370 -18.34 18.32 -17.89
CA ASP A 370 -17.49 18.56 -16.72
C ASP A 370 -18.09 18.03 -15.39
N SER A 371 -19.03 17.09 -15.47
CA SER A 371 -19.71 16.47 -14.31
C SER A 371 -19.28 15.01 -14.15
N TRP A 372 -17.98 14.82 -14.01
CA TRP A 372 -17.33 13.52 -13.77
C TRP A 372 -16.16 13.69 -12.81
N GLU A 373 -15.89 12.66 -12.04
CA GLU A 373 -14.77 12.61 -11.11
C GLU A 373 -13.91 11.38 -11.43
N PHE A 374 -12.59 11.59 -11.34
CA PHE A 374 -11.60 10.55 -11.57
C PHE A 374 -10.96 10.18 -10.25
N GLU A 375 -10.87 8.88 -10.00
CA GLU A 375 -10.21 8.30 -8.84
C GLU A 375 -9.17 7.28 -9.31
N ARG A 376 -7.94 7.41 -8.83
CA ARG A 376 -6.78 6.57 -9.22
C ARG A 376 -6.64 6.39 -10.74
N GLY A 377 -6.94 7.45 -11.49
CA GLY A 377 -6.81 7.59 -12.93
C GLY A 377 -7.96 7.07 -13.78
N PHE A 378 -9.04 6.57 -13.18
CA PHE A 378 -10.23 6.08 -13.90
C PHE A 378 -11.48 6.84 -13.49
N VAL A 379 -12.49 6.81 -14.35
CA VAL A 379 -13.76 7.47 -14.07
C VAL A 379 -14.50 6.72 -12.96
N ASP A 380 -14.91 7.45 -11.94
CA ASP A 380 -15.48 6.87 -10.72
C ASP A 380 -16.91 7.35 -10.46
N HIS A 381 -17.11 8.66 -10.56
CA HIS A 381 -18.41 9.31 -10.41
C HIS A 381 -18.79 10.01 -11.71
N VAL A 382 -20.04 9.87 -12.14
CA VAL A 382 -20.53 10.52 -13.35
C VAL A 382 -21.95 11.03 -13.19
N GLN A 383 -22.26 12.12 -13.88
CA GLN A 383 -23.63 12.55 -14.08
C GLN A 383 -24.12 12.18 -15.49
N ILE A 384 -25.07 11.25 -15.56
CA ILE A 384 -25.62 10.73 -16.81
C ILE A 384 -26.78 11.62 -17.27
N TYR A 385 -26.68 12.08 -18.52
CA TYR A 385 -27.69 12.79 -19.29
C TYR A 385 -28.00 12.04 -20.58
N PRO A 386 -28.91 11.04 -20.53
CA PRO A 386 -29.28 10.25 -21.68
C PRO A 386 -29.89 11.12 -22.79
N ARG A 387 -29.12 11.39 -23.84
CA ARG A 387 -29.60 12.06 -25.05
C ARG A 387 -30.23 11.03 -25.99
N LYS A 388 -31.35 11.40 -26.62
CA LYS A 388 -32.08 10.54 -27.56
C LYS A 388 -31.14 10.06 -28.68
N GLY A 389 -31.06 8.74 -28.88
CA GLY A 389 -30.26 8.09 -29.94
C GLY A 389 -28.82 7.72 -29.55
N LYS A 390 -28.19 8.43 -28.61
CA LYS A 390 -26.78 8.20 -28.21
C LYS A 390 -26.59 7.09 -27.19
N VAL A 391 -27.63 6.75 -26.44
CA VAL A 391 -27.58 5.70 -25.42
C VAL A 391 -27.13 4.38 -26.03
N ALA A 392 -27.71 3.96 -27.16
CA ALA A 392 -27.40 2.69 -27.80
C ALA A 392 -25.92 2.56 -28.24
N GLU A 393 -25.25 3.68 -28.54
CA GLU A 393 -23.83 3.69 -28.97
C GLU A 393 -22.87 3.43 -27.80
N VAL A 394 -23.31 3.68 -26.57
CA VAL A 394 -22.46 3.63 -25.37
C VAL A 394 -22.86 2.53 -24.39
N VAL A 395 -24.03 1.91 -24.54
CA VAL A 395 -24.42 0.75 -23.71
C VAL A 395 -23.37 -0.34 -23.84
N GLY A 396 -22.93 -0.88 -22.70
CA GLY A 396 -21.95 -1.96 -22.66
C GLY A 396 -20.49 -1.56 -22.88
N HIS A 397 -20.22 -0.27 -23.08
CA HIS A 397 -18.84 0.19 -23.25
C HIS A 397 -17.97 -0.12 -22.01
N PRO A 398 -16.74 -0.64 -22.18
CA PRO A 398 -15.89 -1.04 -21.06
C PRO A 398 -15.60 0.07 -20.04
N LEU A 399 -15.53 1.34 -20.45
CA LEU A 399 -15.33 2.49 -19.52
C LEU A 399 -16.37 2.57 -18.39
N TRP A 400 -17.56 1.98 -18.56
CA TRP A 400 -18.56 1.92 -17.50
C TRP A 400 -18.17 0.99 -16.34
N SER A 401 -17.21 0.08 -16.54
CA SER A 401 -16.86 -0.93 -15.55
C SER A 401 -16.11 -0.38 -14.34
N THR A 402 -15.60 0.84 -14.41
CA THR A 402 -14.94 1.50 -13.27
C THR A 402 -15.85 2.44 -12.50
N VAL A 403 -17.05 2.75 -13.03
CA VAL A 403 -17.97 3.70 -12.42
C VAL A 403 -18.63 3.10 -11.19
N ARG A 404 -18.43 3.72 -10.03
CA ARG A 404 -19.06 3.35 -8.75
C ARG A 404 -20.29 4.17 -8.42
N SER A 405 -20.39 5.40 -8.93
CA SER A 405 -21.49 6.30 -8.59
C SER A 405 -22.06 7.00 -9.80
N VAL A 406 -23.38 6.96 -9.94
CA VAL A 406 -24.10 7.65 -11.01
C VAL A 406 -25.12 8.61 -10.43
N ARG A 407 -25.07 9.86 -10.90
CA ARG A 407 -26.17 10.81 -10.74
C ARG A 407 -26.96 10.85 -12.04
N LEU A 408 -28.23 10.51 -11.99
CA LEU A 408 -29.10 10.57 -13.15
C LEU A 408 -29.61 12.00 -13.34
N SER A 409 -30.15 12.32 -14.50
CA SER A 409 -30.78 13.61 -14.80
C SER A 409 -32.17 13.38 -15.41
N GLU A 410 -32.93 14.44 -15.67
CA GLU A 410 -34.35 14.35 -16.09
C GLU A 410 -34.57 13.84 -17.52
N ALA A 411 -33.52 13.75 -18.33
CA ALA A 411 -33.64 13.45 -19.77
C ALA A 411 -33.52 11.96 -20.08
N GLY A 412 -34.33 11.48 -21.03
CA GLY A 412 -34.24 10.10 -21.55
C GLY A 412 -34.49 9.00 -20.51
N ASP A 413 -34.18 7.77 -20.92
CA ASP A 413 -34.19 6.58 -20.07
C ASP A 413 -32.75 6.10 -19.85
N PRO A 414 -32.24 6.16 -18.61
CA PRO A 414 -30.90 5.68 -18.26
C PRO A 414 -30.85 4.16 -18.07
N GLY A 415 -32.01 3.48 -18.01
CA GLY A 415 -32.14 2.05 -17.72
C GLY A 415 -31.13 1.18 -18.48
N PRO A 416 -31.06 1.24 -19.82
CA PRO A 416 -30.14 0.40 -20.59
C PRO A 416 -28.65 0.53 -20.22
N ILE A 417 -28.22 1.66 -19.66
CA ILE A 417 -26.83 1.87 -19.22
C ILE A 417 -26.66 1.29 -17.81
N ILE A 418 -27.49 1.71 -16.86
CA ILE A 418 -27.31 1.39 -15.43
C ILE A 418 -27.67 -0.06 -15.10
N THR A 419 -28.36 -0.77 -15.99
CA THR A 419 -28.70 -2.19 -15.82
C THR A 419 -27.75 -3.13 -16.56
N HIS A 420 -26.83 -2.59 -17.37
CA HIS A 420 -25.94 -3.41 -18.18
C HIS A 420 -24.90 -4.13 -17.31
N PRO A 421 -24.57 -5.42 -17.57
CA PRO A 421 -23.60 -6.18 -16.75
C PRO A 421 -22.20 -5.57 -16.64
N VAL A 422 -21.84 -4.66 -17.55
CA VAL A 422 -20.57 -3.93 -17.49
C VAL A 422 -20.49 -3.03 -16.25
N MET A 423 -21.61 -2.50 -15.77
CA MET A 423 -21.71 -1.69 -14.54
C MET A 423 -21.70 -2.54 -13.26
N ARG A 424 -20.88 -3.59 -13.25
CA ARG A 424 -20.75 -4.54 -12.13
C ARG A 424 -20.28 -3.90 -10.82
N ASN A 425 -19.58 -2.76 -10.91
CA ASN A 425 -19.03 -2.03 -9.77
C ASN A 425 -19.92 -0.85 -9.32
N LEU A 426 -21.14 -0.74 -9.84
CA LEU A 426 -22.05 0.33 -9.47
C LEU A 426 -22.53 0.19 -8.02
N GLN A 427 -22.11 1.13 -7.17
CA GLN A 427 -22.40 1.13 -5.74
C GLN A 427 -23.46 2.17 -5.34
N VAL A 428 -23.51 3.31 -6.02
CA VAL A 428 -24.41 4.40 -5.66
C VAL A 428 -25.20 4.88 -6.88
N VAL A 429 -26.53 4.91 -6.74
CA VAL A 429 -27.42 5.49 -7.74
C VAL A 429 -28.19 6.65 -7.13
N HIS A 430 -27.90 7.85 -7.61
CA HIS A 430 -28.62 9.06 -7.26
C HIS A 430 -29.61 9.43 -8.36
N MET A 431 -30.88 9.09 -8.16
CA MET A 431 -31.93 9.46 -9.09
C MET A 431 -32.26 10.96 -8.96
N TRP A 432 -32.52 11.63 -10.07
CA TRP A 432 -33.00 13.02 -10.05
C TRP A 432 -34.53 13.06 -9.94
N THR A 433 -35.17 14.22 -10.07
CA THR A 433 -36.62 14.52 -9.94
C THR A 433 -37.63 13.39 -10.14
N TYR A 434 -37.40 12.46 -11.07
CA TYR A 434 -38.18 11.24 -11.22
C TYR A 434 -37.26 10.02 -11.24
N PRO A 435 -37.65 8.90 -10.60
CA PRO A 435 -36.84 7.67 -10.51
C PRO A 435 -36.87 6.86 -11.82
N ARG A 436 -36.53 7.48 -12.95
CA ARG A 436 -36.47 6.81 -14.25
C ARG A 436 -35.37 5.75 -14.24
N GLY A 437 -35.67 4.60 -14.83
CA GLY A 437 -34.80 3.44 -14.81
C GLY A 437 -34.86 2.62 -13.52
N LEU A 438 -35.59 3.05 -12.47
CA LEU A 438 -35.70 2.28 -11.23
C LEU A 438 -36.33 0.91 -11.44
N ALA A 439 -37.42 0.81 -12.20
CA ALA A 439 -38.06 -0.48 -12.49
C ALA A 439 -37.06 -1.46 -13.14
N ALA A 440 -36.37 -1.00 -14.19
CA ALA A 440 -35.35 -1.80 -14.87
C ALA A 440 -34.18 -2.16 -13.95
N LEU A 441 -33.76 -1.24 -13.06
CA LEU A 441 -32.72 -1.48 -12.06
C LEU A 441 -33.14 -2.58 -11.08
N LEU A 442 -34.36 -2.53 -10.54
CA LEU A 442 -34.90 -3.54 -9.63
C LEU A 442 -35.06 -4.92 -10.28
N ASP A 443 -35.26 -4.95 -11.59
CA ASP A 443 -35.35 -6.18 -12.40
C ASP A 443 -33.97 -6.74 -12.80
N SER A 444 -32.88 -5.97 -12.71
CA SER A 444 -31.54 -6.41 -13.13
C SER A 444 -30.79 -7.20 -12.06
N ASP A 445 -30.01 -8.21 -12.46
CA ASP A 445 -29.16 -9.01 -11.54
C ASP A 445 -27.80 -8.39 -11.25
N ALA A 446 -27.17 -7.77 -12.26
CA ALA A 446 -25.74 -7.49 -12.21
C ALA A 446 -25.36 -6.24 -11.38
N PRO A 447 -26.02 -5.06 -11.51
CA PRO A 447 -25.63 -3.89 -10.73
C PRO A 447 -26.18 -3.91 -9.30
N LEU A 448 -27.23 -4.69 -9.02
CA LEU A 448 -27.87 -4.71 -7.70
C LEU A 448 -26.99 -5.34 -6.61
N ARG A 449 -26.05 -6.22 -6.99
CA ARG A 449 -25.21 -6.96 -6.03
C ARG A 449 -24.29 -6.05 -5.24
N GLU A 450 -23.68 -5.08 -5.89
CA GLU A 450 -22.73 -4.15 -5.29
C GLU A 450 -23.39 -2.83 -4.84
N LEU A 451 -24.71 -2.69 -5.02
CA LEU A 451 -25.40 -1.45 -4.70
C LEU A 451 -25.51 -1.22 -3.19
N ARG A 452 -24.80 -0.20 -2.71
CA ARG A 452 -24.75 0.24 -1.30
C ARG A 452 -25.59 1.47 -1.03
N GLY A 453 -25.76 2.36 -2.02
CA GLY A 453 -26.46 3.63 -1.88
C GLY A 453 -27.55 3.84 -2.93
N LEU A 454 -28.74 4.22 -2.51
CA LEU A 454 -29.84 4.53 -3.42
C LEU A 454 -30.59 5.79 -2.96
N TYR A 455 -30.62 6.81 -3.81
CA TYR A 455 -31.40 8.03 -3.59
C TYR A 455 -32.58 8.08 -4.57
N LEU A 456 -33.80 8.11 -4.02
CA LEU A 456 -35.08 8.01 -4.71
C LEU A 456 -35.96 9.24 -4.43
N PRO A 457 -35.96 10.23 -5.32
CA PRO A 457 -36.83 11.37 -5.13
C PRO A 457 -38.22 11.11 -5.69
N LYS A 458 -39.24 11.50 -4.93
CA LYS A 458 -40.65 11.45 -5.32
C LYS A 458 -41.16 10.07 -5.75
N VAL A 459 -40.43 8.97 -5.48
CA VAL A 459 -40.86 7.60 -5.79
C VAL A 459 -42.20 7.27 -5.13
N ALA A 460 -42.43 7.85 -3.95
CA ALA A 460 -43.68 7.83 -3.20
C ALA A 460 -44.92 8.32 -3.97
N ARG A 461 -44.77 9.05 -5.09
CA ARG A 461 -45.90 9.51 -5.92
C ARG A 461 -46.39 8.47 -6.93
N ASP A 462 -45.59 7.45 -7.20
CA ASP A 462 -45.90 6.37 -8.12
C ASP A 462 -46.11 5.08 -7.31
N GLU A 463 -47.36 4.78 -6.95
CA GLU A 463 -47.70 3.65 -6.07
C GLU A 463 -47.24 2.30 -6.64
N ALA A 464 -47.28 2.13 -7.97
CA ALA A 464 -46.87 0.89 -8.61
C ALA A 464 -45.36 0.69 -8.50
N LEU A 465 -44.59 1.74 -8.82
CA LEU A 465 -43.14 1.71 -8.71
C LEU A 465 -42.66 1.62 -7.26
N TYR A 466 -43.35 2.30 -6.35
CA TYR A 466 -43.10 2.23 -4.92
C TYR A 466 -43.36 0.83 -4.37
N GLY A 467 -44.49 0.21 -4.72
CA GLY A 467 -44.80 -1.17 -4.32
C GLY A 467 -43.77 -2.18 -4.87
N ALA A 468 -43.36 -2.03 -6.13
CA ALA A 468 -42.29 -2.85 -6.72
C ALA A 468 -40.96 -2.68 -5.97
N PHE A 469 -40.61 -1.45 -5.60
CA PHE A 469 -39.44 -1.15 -4.78
C PHE A 469 -39.53 -1.80 -3.39
N VAL A 470 -40.62 -1.58 -2.64
CA VAL A 470 -40.83 -2.15 -1.31
C VAL A 470 -40.77 -3.68 -1.33
N GLY A 471 -41.32 -4.31 -2.38
CA GLY A 471 -41.30 -5.75 -2.57
C GLY A 471 -39.93 -6.33 -2.98
N CYS A 472 -38.97 -5.51 -3.39
CA CYS A 472 -37.69 -5.97 -3.88
C CYS A 472 -36.81 -6.53 -2.75
N LYS A 473 -36.43 -7.82 -2.88
CA LYS A 473 -35.53 -8.50 -1.93
C LYS A 473 -34.09 -8.63 -2.42
N ARG A 474 -33.78 -8.09 -3.61
CA ARG A 474 -32.49 -8.24 -4.31
C ARG A 474 -31.46 -7.18 -3.97
N LEU A 475 -31.72 -6.37 -2.94
CA LEU A 475 -30.85 -5.31 -2.46
C LEU A 475 -30.32 -5.62 -1.05
N PRO A 476 -29.62 -6.75 -0.80
CA PRO A 476 -29.16 -7.10 0.54
C PRO A 476 -27.99 -6.23 1.04
N GLN A 477 -27.13 -5.75 0.14
CA GLN A 477 -25.94 -4.94 0.44
C GLN A 477 -26.23 -3.44 0.60
N LEU A 478 -27.50 -3.03 0.47
CA LEU A 478 -27.85 -1.62 0.61
C LEU A 478 -27.62 -1.16 2.06
N GLU A 479 -26.73 -0.18 2.19
CA GLU A 479 -26.30 0.48 3.43
C GLU A 479 -26.96 1.85 3.60
N LEU A 480 -27.29 2.54 2.51
CA LEU A 480 -27.93 3.85 2.51
C LEU A 480 -29.11 3.90 1.54
N LEU A 481 -30.28 4.26 2.05
CA LEU A 481 -31.48 4.52 1.27
C LEU A 481 -32.00 5.92 1.59
N GLU A 482 -32.03 6.83 0.63
CA GLU A 482 -32.66 8.13 0.79
C GLU A 482 -33.92 8.24 -0.06
N ILE A 483 -35.06 8.58 0.54
CA ILE A 483 -36.33 8.77 -0.15
C ILE A 483 -36.82 10.18 0.11
N SER A 484 -36.88 11.01 -0.92
CA SER A 484 -37.52 12.32 -0.83
C SER A 484 -38.98 12.28 -1.27
N GLY A 485 -39.81 13.07 -0.63
CA GLY A 485 -41.25 13.07 -0.83
C GLY A 485 -42.00 11.92 -0.14
N ALA A 486 -41.37 11.19 0.80
CA ALA A 486 -42.02 10.08 1.52
C ALA A 486 -43.21 10.56 2.38
N ARG A 487 -44.27 9.74 2.44
CA ARG A 487 -45.42 9.95 3.33
C ARG A 487 -45.38 8.99 4.53
N PRO A 488 -46.04 9.32 5.65
CA PRO A 488 -46.08 8.46 6.82
C PRO A 488 -46.52 7.02 6.54
N GLU A 489 -47.59 6.84 5.77
CA GLU A 489 -48.19 5.51 5.52
C GLU A 489 -47.23 4.60 4.76
N GLN A 490 -46.43 5.19 3.88
CA GLN A 490 -45.42 4.52 3.07
C GLN A 490 -44.23 4.05 3.93
N ALA A 491 -43.87 4.78 4.98
CA ALA A 491 -42.85 4.31 5.91
C ALA A 491 -43.21 2.96 6.53
N ARG A 492 -44.49 2.78 6.91
CA ARG A 492 -44.97 1.50 7.42
C ARG A 492 -44.86 0.38 6.40
N GLU A 493 -45.15 0.65 5.13
CA GLU A 493 -44.99 -0.32 4.05
C GLU A 493 -43.52 -0.71 3.87
N LEU A 494 -42.58 0.24 3.93
CA LEU A 494 -41.14 -0.05 3.91
C LEU A 494 -40.72 -0.95 5.08
N PHE A 495 -41.16 -0.62 6.29
CA PHE A 495 -40.80 -1.41 7.47
C PHE A 495 -41.40 -2.82 7.38
N GLY A 496 -42.69 -2.94 7.01
CA GLY A 496 -43.34 -4.22 6.75
C GLY A 496 -42.71 -5.01 5.59
N GLY A 497 -42.12 -4.30 4.63
CA GLY A 497 -41.32 -4.85 3.53
C GLY A 497 -39.94 -5.36 3.94
N GLY A 498 -39.55 -5.26 5.22
CA GLY A 498 -38.27 -5.77 5.73
C GLY A 498 -37.08 -4.85 5.45
N TRP A 499 -37.32 -3.56 5.20
CA TRP A 499 -36.27 -2.55 5.01
C TRP A 499 -35.71 -2.01 6.33
N ALA A 500 -36.38 -2.23 7.46
CA ALA A 500 -35.78 -2.08 8.77
C ALA A 500 -34.90 -3.31 9.03
N ARG A 501 -33.58 -3.19 8.79
CA ARG A 501 -32.62 -4.29 9.00
C ARG A 501 -31.24 -3.77 9.40
N PRO A 502 -30.40 -4.58 10.06
CA PRO A 502 -29.07 -4.16 10.50
C PRO A 502 -28.21 -3.64 9.34
N GLY A 503 -27.43 -2.57 9.60
CA GLY A 503 -26.51 -1.98 8.63
C GLY A 503 -27.15 -1.03 7.59
N LEU A 504 -28.48 -1.00 7.45
CA LEU A 504 -29.16 -0.06 6.56
C LEU A 504 -29.53 1.23 7.30
N GLN A 505 -29.00 2.35 6.81
CA GLN A 505 -29.42 3.70 7.13
C GLN A 505 -30.46 4.18 6.10
N MET A 506 -31.65 4.50 6.57
CA MET A 506 -32.75 5.03 5.77
C MET A 506 -32.96 6.50 6.09
N VAL A 507 -32.93 7.37 5.08
CA VAL A 507 -33.21 8.79 5.19
C VAL A 507 -34.53 9.09 4.49
N LEU A 508 -35.51 9.60 5.22
CA LEU A 508 -36.83 9.95 4.70
C LEU A 508 -36.97 11.48 4.76
N ASP A 509 -37.06 12.13 3.59
CA ASP A 509 -37.20 13.58 3.43
C ASP A 509 -38.64 13.91 2.99
N PRO A 510 -39.59 14.10 3.92
CA PRO A 510 -40.98 14.36 3.59
C PRO A 510 -41.18 15.73 2.88
N PRO A 511 -42.17 15.85 1.97
CA PRO A 511 -42.40 17.10 1.23
C PRO A 511 -43.02 18.20 2.12
N PHE A 512 -43.73 17.80 3.18
CA PHE A 512 -44.30 18.64 4.22
C PHE A 512 -44.18 17.91 5.56
N TYR A 513 -44.01 18.65 6.65
CA TYR A 513 -43.84 18.05 7.97
C TYR A 513 -45.18 17.66 8.60
N ASP A 514 -45.50 16.36 8.62
CA ASP A 514 -46.65 15.78 9.35
C ASP A 514 -46.17 14.89 10.51
N PHE A 515 -45.71 15.53 11.59
CA PHE A 515 -45.21 14.81 12.77
C PHE A 515 -46.22 13.79 13.32
N LYS A 516 -47.51 14.14 13.34
CA LYS A 516 -48.56 13.29 13.91
C LYS A 516 -48.79 12.05 13.05
N GLY A 517 -48.78 12.20 11.72
CA GLY A 517 -48.86 11.09 10.79
C GLY A 517 -47.66 10.16 10.94
N TRP A 518 -46.44 10.70 10.88
CA TRP A 518 -45.21 9.92 11.04
C TRP A 518 -45.18 9.14 12.35
N TRP A 519 -45.53 9.79 13.46
CA TRP A 519 -45.58 9.15 14.77
C TRP A 519 -46.62 8.03 14.85
N ARG A 520 -47.82 8.26 14.30
CA ARG A 520 -48.90 7.27 14.29
C ARG A 520 -48.48 5.97 13.59
N GLU A 521 -47.84 6.08 12.43
CA GLU A 521 -47.41 4.92 11.65
C GLU A 521 -46.21 4.20 12.29
N LEU A 522 -45.25 4.95 12.85
CA LEU A 522 -44.13 4.38 13.60
C LEU A 522 -44.59 3.62 14.86
N ALA A 523 -45.50 4.23 15.63
CA ALA A 523 -46.09 3.58 16.80
C ALA A 523 -46.92 2.35 16.42
N ALA A 524 -47.62 2.38 15.28
CA ALA A 524 -48.36 1.23 14.78
C ALA A 524 -47.42 0.08 14.36
N TYR A 525 -46.30 0.38 13.73
CA TYR A 525 -45.28 -0.62 13.39
C TYR A 525 -44.66 -1.24 14.64
N ALA A 526 -44.29 -0.43 15.63
CA ALA A 526 -43.71 -0.94 16.85
C ALA A 526 -44.67 -1.85 17.65
N ARG A 527 -45.97 -1.53 17.66
CA ARG A 527 -47.01 -2.38 18.25
C ARG A 527 -47.23 -3.72 17.53
N SER A 528 -46.66 -3.91 16.33
CA SER A 528 -46.79 -5.18 15.60
C SER A 528 -45.85 -6.29 16.11
N GLY A 529 -45.01 -6.00 17.12
CA GLY A 529 -44.03 -6.95 17.67
C GLY A 529 -42.75 -7.08 16.83
N ALA A 530 -42.62 -6.30 15.74
CA ALA A 530 -41.41 -6.25 14.92
C ALA A 530 -40.30 -5.44 15.62
N ARG A 531 -39.03 -5.83 15.42
CA ARG A 531 -37.88 -5.04 15.91
C ARG A 531 -37.91 -3.66 15.25
N ALA A 532 -38.07 -2.62 16.07
CA ALA A 532 -38.13 -1.24 15.61
C ALA A 532 -36.70 -0.69 15.34
N PRO A 533 -36.47 -0.01 14.22
CA PRO A 533 -35.19 0.65 13.96
C PRO A 533 -35.01 1.87 14.86
N GLN A 534 -33.76 2.31 15.03
CA GLN A 534 -33.48 3.59 15.70
C GLN A 534 -34.00 4.74 14.84
N ILE A 535 -34.76 5.68 15.41
CA ILE A 535 -35.33 6.82 14.68
C ILE A 535 -34.68 8.12 15.15
N ILE A 536 -34.20 8.92 14.21
CA ILE A 536 -33.51 10.19 14.44
C ILE A 536 -34.17 11.28 13.62
N PHE A 537 -34.33 12.46 14.19
CA PHE A 537 -34.84 13.65 13.49
C PHE A 537 -33.71 14.64 13.27
N THR A 538 -33.49 15.11 12.04
CA THR A 538 -32.42 16.08 11.72
C THR A 538 -32.98 17.23 10.90
N SER A 539 -32.38 18.42 10.98
CA SER A 539 -32.69 19.49 10.03
C SER A 539 -31.98 19.26 8.69
N ARG A 540 -32.46 19.94 7.64
CA ARG A 540 -31.95 19.78 6.26
C ARG A 540 -30.55 20.37 6.02
N ASP A 541 -30.07 21.24 6.92
CA ASP A 541 -28.71 21.78 6.89
C ASP A 541 -27.68 20.87 7.58
N GLY A 542 -28.11 19.69 8.02
CA GLY A 542 -27.24 18.70 8.63
C GLY A 542 -26.87 19.00 10.08
N SER A 543 -27.44 20.05 10.70
CA SER A 543 -27.38 20.15 12.15
C SER A 543 -28.23 19.03 12.77
N GLU A 544 -27.60 18.20 13.61
CA GLU A 544 -28.37 17.41 14.55
C GLU A 544 -29.14 18.41 15.42
N ILE A 545 -30.44 18.20 15.56
CA ILE A 545 -31.22 18.98 16.50
C ILE A 545 -30.77 18.49 17.88
N GLU A 546 -29.85 19.20 18.52
CA GLU A 546 -29.49 18.97 19.93
C GLU A 546 -30.77 19.10 20.77
N LEU A 547 -31.22 17.98 21.30
CA LEU A 547 -32.14 17.94 22.44
C LEU A 547 -31.25 17.76 23.66
N ASP A 548 -31.36 18.70 24.60
CA ASP A 548 -30.36 19.00 25.63
C ASP A 548 -29.99 17.84 26.60
N GLU A 549 -29.00 18.12 27.45
CA GLU A 549 -28.37 17.23 28.44
C GLU A 549 -29.33 16.62 29.49
N GLN A 550 -30.65 16.85 29.40
CA GLN A 550 -31.68 16.23 30.22
C GLN A 550 -32.52 15.17 29.50
N GLY A 551 -32.08 14.71 28.32
CA GLY A 551 -32.46 13.40 27.78
C GLY A 551 -33.87 13.29 27.22
N GLY A 552 -33.98 13.41 25.90
CA GLY A 552 -35.09 12.89 25.10
C GLY A 552 -35.02 13.44 23.67
N ALA A 553 -34.95 12.67 22.59
CA ALA A 553 -35.56 11.36 22.39
C ALA A 553 -34.71 10.39 21.56
N LEU A 554 -34.25 9.31 22.21
CA LEU A 554 -34.10 8.00 21.58
C LEU A 554 -35.41 7.26 21.87
N CYS A 555 -36.22 6.97 20.85
CA CYS A 555 -37.43 6.15 21.04
C CYS A 555 -37.11 4.69 20.72
N THR A 556 -36.92 3.88 21.76
CA THR A 556 -37.05 2.41 21.71
C THR A 556 -38.42 2.03 22.26
N VAL A 557 -39.21 1.27 21.51
CA VAL A 557 -40.56 0.85 21.90
C VAL A 557 -40.50 -0.52 22.56
N ASP A 558 -41.06 -0.62 23.77
CA ASP A 558 -41.17 -1.84 24.57
C ASP A 558 -42.41 -2.68 24.14
N PRO A 559 -42.29 -3.98 23.82
CA PRO A 559 -43.38 -4.80 23.27
C PRO A 559 -44.54 -5.09 24.23
N GLU A 560 -44.41 -4.93 25.55
CA GLU A 560 -45.41 -5.44 26.52
C GLU A 560 -46.54 -4.47 26.90
N GLN A 561 -46.51 -3.19 26.47
CA GLN A 561 -47.48 -2.18 26.92
C GLN A 561 -48.55 -1.76 25.89
N ALA A 562 -48.71 -2.51 24.80
CA ALA A 562 -49.76 -2.22 23.82
C ALA A 562 -51.13 -2.75 24.29
N GLY A 563 -51.72 -2.09 25.29
CA GLY A 563 -53.07 -2.36 25.79
C GLY A 563 -53.89 -1.08 25.97
N ASP A 564 -54.91 -0.93 25.11
CA ASP A 564 -56.06 -0.03 25.11
C ASP A 564 -55.91 1.45 25.52
N GLY A 565 -56.07 2.32 24.53
CA GLY A 565 -56.54 3.70 24.75
C GLY A 565 -55.53 4.78 24.41
N ILE A 566 -55.60 5.26 23.17
CA ILE A 566 -55.05 6.51 22.66
C ILE A 566 -55.19 7.61 23.72
N HIS A 567 -54.12 8.08 24.36
CA HIS A 567 -53.95 9.47 24.80
C HIS A 567 -52.50 9.76 25.20
N SER A 568 -52.03 10.94 24.81
CA SER A 568 -50.83 11.64 25.31
C SER A 568 -49.55 11.44 24.49
N ILE A 569 -49.26 12.47 23.68
CA ILE A 569 -47.92 12.80 23.18
C ILE A 569 -47.36 13.88 24.12
N ALA A 570 -46.12 13.65 24.57
CA ALA A 570 -45.14 14.60 25.12
C ALA A 570 -44.63 14.24 26.52
N LEU A 571 -43.34 14.53 26.70
CA LEU A 571 -42.47 14.43 27.88
C LEU A 571 -41.84 13.07 28.16
N ALA A 572 -40.52 13.14 28.37
CA ALA A 572 -39.80 12.21 29.23
C ALA A 572 -40.63 11.88 30.47
N CYS A 573 -40.58 10.63 30.93
CA CYS A 573 -40.56 10.28 32.35
C CYS A 573 -40.44 8.76 32.48
N GLY A 574 -39.67 8.35 33.48
CA GLY A 574 -39.35 6.97 33.75
C GLY A 574 -40.54 6.10 34.11
N LEU A 575 -40.24 4.80 34.14
CA LEU A 575 -40.47 3.91 35.28
C LEU A 575 -39.84 2.55 34.93
N TYR A 576 -38.75 2.23 35.62
CA TYR A 576 -38.52 0.87 36.09
C TYR A 576 -38.81 0.92 37.59
N GLU A 577 -39.98 0.48 38.02
CA GLU A 577 -40.17 -0.06 39.37
C GLU A 577 -41.13 -1.25 39.22
N ASP A 578 -40.54 -2.44 39.14
CA ASP A 578 -41.06 -3.73 39.63
C ASP A 578 -40.44 -4.94 38.87
N ASN A 579 -39.12 -5.01 38.74
CA ASN A 579 -38.38 -6.30 38.69
C ASN A 579 -36.87 -6.06 38.88
N PRO A 580 -36.19 -6.73 39.83
CA PRO A 580 -34.76 -6.54 40.02
C PRO A 580 -33.99 -7.33 38.95
N GLN A 581 -33.36 -6.59 38.04
CA GLN A 581 -32.48 -7.01 36.93
C GLN A 581 -33.18 -7.25 35.58
N PRO A 582 -33.15 -6.26 34.66
CA PRO A 582 -33.36 -6.53 33.24
C PRO A 582 -32.17 -7.34 32.68
N PRO A 583 -32.41 -8.32 31.78
CA PRO A 583 -31.32 -8.92 31.03
C PRO A 583 -30.60 -7.81 30.24
N PRO A 584 -29.27 -7.91 30.06
CA PRO A 584 -28.50 -6.87 29.40
C PRO A 584 -29.12 -6.54 28.04
N LEU A 585 -29.49 -5.27 27.86
CA LEU A 585 -29.91 -4.72 26.57
C LEU A 585 -28.83 -5.03 25.54
N ASP A 586 -29.15 -5.91 24.60
CA ASP A 586 -28.35 -6.11 23.39
C ASP A 586 -28.56 -4.87 22.50
N LEU A 587 -27.65 -3.91 22.64
CA LEU A 587 -27.59 -2.65 21.88
C LEU A 587 -27.10 -2.83 20.43
N SER A 588 -27.20 -4.02 19.84
CA SER A 588 -26.87 -4.20 18.42
C SER A 588 -27.95 -3.53 17.53
N PRO A 589 -27.61 -2.48 16.75
CA PRO A 589 -28.64 -1.67 16.10
C PRO A 589 -29.27 -2.41 14.91
N PHE A 590 -30.57 -2.68 15.01
CA PHE A 590 -31.40 -3.18 13.92
C PHE A 590 -31.78 -2.03 12.96
N GLY A 591 -30.81 -1.49 12.21
CA GLY A 591 -31.03 -0.42 11.22
C GLY A 591 -31.28 0.98 11.80
N ARG A 592 -31.00 2.02 11.02
CA ARG A 592 -31.11 3.44 11.43
C ARG A 592 -32.06 4.18 10.49
N VAL A 593 -33.06 4.89 11.01
CA VAL A 593 -33.99 5.73 10.25
C VAL A 593 -33.78 7.18 10.63
N VAL A 594 -33.59 8.04 9.63
CA VAL A 594 -33.36 9.48 9.77
C VAL A 594 -34.49 10.22 9.06
N LEU A 595 -35.25 11.02 9.80
CA LEU A 595 -36.32 11.89 9.29
C LEU A 595 -35.80 13.32 9.16
N ARG A 596 -35.71 13.83 7.94
CA ARG A 596 -35.26 15.22 7.68
C ARG A 596 -36.41 16.22 7.80
N ILE A 597 -36.21 17.28 8.58
CA ILE A 597 -37.19 18.35 8.77
C ILE A 597 -36.87 19.51 7.82
N PRO A 598 -37.84 19.98 6.99
CA PRO A 598 -37.61 21.10 6.08
C PRO A 598 -37.24 22.41 6.81
N PRO A 599 -36.31 23.22 6.26
CA PRO A 599 -35.92 24.49 6.85
C PRO A 599 -37.10 25.49 6.77
N GLY A 600 -37.36 26.19 7.88
CA GLY A 600 -38.45 27.15 7.99
C GLY A 600 -39.70 26.63 8.72
N VAL A 601 -39.87 25.32 8.87
CA VAL A 601 -40.95 24.75 9.70
C VAL A 601 -40.78 25.11 11.18
N MET A 602 -39.53 25.33 11.63
CA MET A 602 -39.23 25.81 12.99
C MET A 602 -39.08 27.35 13.12
N LYS A 603 -39.17 28.13 12.03
CA LYS A 603 -38.93 29.59 12.08
C LYS A 603 -40.12 30.39 12.59
N ASP A 604 -41.35 29.88 12.49
CA ASP A 604 -42.55 30.53 13.04
C ASP A 604 -43.05 29.78 14.28
N LYS A 605 -42.33 30.00 15.39
CA LYS A 605 -42.54 29.43 16.73
C LYS A 605 -42.30 27.91 16.81
N PRO A 606 -41.63 27.39 17.87
CA PRO A 606 -41.84 26.00 18.27
C PRO A 606 -43.35 25.79 18.39
N PRO A 607 -43.93 24.61 18.09
CA PRO A 607 -45.36 24.39 18.22
C PRO A 607 -45.76 24.96 19.57
N ALA A 608 -46.56 26.03 19.53
CA ALA A 608 -46.90 26.80 20.70
C ALA A 608 -47.25 25.79 21.77
N TRP A 609 -46.56 25.86 22.92
CA TRP A 609 -46.80 25.02 24.08
C TRP A 609 -48.27 24.71 24.09
N VAL A 610 -48.64 23.45 23.85
CA VAL A 610 -50.03 23.05 23.90
C VAL A 610 -50.46 23.47 25.30
N LYS A 611 -51.21 24.58 25.40
CA LYS A 611 -51.77 25.04 26.65
C LYS A 611 -52.79 23.99 27.01
N TYR A 612 -52.34 22.95 27.68
CA TYR A 612 -53.22 22.04 28.38
C TYR A 612 -53.89 22.89 29.46
N LYS A 613 -55.18 23.17 29.30
CA LYS A 613 -56.03 23.47 30.45
C LYS A 613 -55.98 22.21 31.31
N THR A 614 -55.09 22.19 32.29
CA THR A 614 -54.97 21.09 33.23
C THR A 614 -56.29 20.97 33.98
N ASN A 615 -56.95 19.83 33.80
CA ASN A 615 -58.15 19.49 34.54
C ASN A 615 -57.77 19.31 36.02
N GLY A 616 -58.53 19.88 36.95
CA GLY A 616 -58.17 19.95 38.38
C GLY A 616 -57.85 18.59 39.02
N ALA A 617 -58.40 17.50 38.47
CA ALA A 617 -58.11 16.13 38.91
C ALA A 617 -56.65 15.69 38.68
N VAL A 618 -56.01 16.16 37.61
CA VAL A 618 -54.60 15.83 37.29
C VAL A 618 -53.65 16.53 38.25
N VAL A 619 -53.97 17.78 38.61
CA VAL A 619 -53.20 18.56 39.58
C VAL A 619 -53.28 17.95 40.98
N GLU A 620 -54.46 17.48 41.39
CA GLU A 620 -54.63 16.80 42.69
C GLU A 620 -53.92 15.43 42.73
N GLY A 621 -53.90 14.68 41.64
CA GLY A 621 -53.12 13.44 41.53
C GLY A 621 -51.61 13.68 41.70
N LEU A 622 -51.07 14.68 41.01
CA LEU A 622 -49.67 15.08 41.08
C LEU A 622 -49.27 15.58 42.48
N LYS A 623 -50.09 16.43 43.13
CA LYS A 623 -49.84 16.87 44.51
C LYS A 623 -49.76 15.70 45.49
N LYS A 624 -50.64 14.71 45.34
CA LYS A 624 -50.68 13.53 46.22
C LYS A 624 -49.43 12.67 46.08
N HIS A 625 -48.94 12.52 44.84
CA HIS A 625 -47.72 11.78 44.53
C HIS A 625 -46.46 12.51 45.02
N CYS A 626 -46.38 13.82 44.82
CA CYS A 626 -45.25 14.63 45.30
C CYS A 626 -45.18 14.66 46.83
N ALA A 627 -46.32 14.77 47.51
CA ALA A 627 -46.39 14.71 48.97
C ALA A 627 -45.94 13.35 49.53
N ALA A 628 -46.28 12.24 48.84
CA ALA A 628 -45.81 10.90 49.22
C ALA A 628 -44.29 10.72 49.03
N ALA A 629 -43.70 11.45 48.08
CA ALA A 629 -42.26 11.44 47.78
C ALA A 629 -41.46 12.51 48.55
N GLY A 630 -42.06 13.23 49.50
CA GLY A 630 -41.38 14.27 50.29
C GLY A 630 -41.03 15.54 49.51
N ALA A 631 -41.65 15.77 48.36
CA ALA A 631 -41.44 16.95 47.51
C ALA A 631 -42.66 17.89 47.55
N GLU A 632 -42.41 19.20 47.53
CA GLU A 632 -43.48 20.21 47.44
C GLU A 632 -43.74 20.58 45.99
N LEU A 633 -45.00 20.49 45.55
CA LEU A 633 -45.44 20.91 44.22
C LEU A 633 -46.20 22.24 44.31
N GLU A 634 -45.62 23.30 43.78
CA GLU A 634 -46.27 24.61 43.64
C GLU A 634 -46.89 24.74 42.24
N VAL A 635 -48.19 25.01 42.16
CA VAL A 635 -48.91 25.15 40.88
C VAL A 635 -49.43 26.57 40.76
N ARG A 636 -49.03 27.27 39.68
CA ARG A 636 -49.50 28.60 39.29
C ARG A 636 -50.24 28.51 37.97
N GLU A 637 -51.02 29.53 37.61
CA GLU A 637 -51.79 29.51 36.36
C GLU A 637 -50.89 29.30 35.13
N GLY A 638 -50.95 28.10 34.56
CA GLY A 638 -50.19 27.71 33.37
C GLY A 638 -48.78 27.17 33.61
N SER A 639 -48.34 27.02 34.86
CA SER A 639 -47.04 26.41 35.17
C SER A 639 -47.03 25.72 36.54
N TRP A 640 -46.19 24.70 36.69
CA TRP A 640 -45.95 24.06 37.98
C TRP A 640 -44.44 23.95 38.21
N SER A 641 -44.05 24.00 39.48
CA SER A 641 -42.66 23.94 39.93
C SER A 641 -42.57 23.01 41.13
N LEU A 642 -41.66 22.05 41.05
CA LEU A 642 -41.43 21.03 42.09
C LEU A 642 -40.18 21.41 42.89
N ARG A 643 -40.27 21.36 44.22
CA ARG A 643 -39.15 21.61 45.14
C ARG A 643 -38.90 20.37 45.97
N ALA A 644 -37.82 19.65 45.66
CA ALA A 644 -37.33 18.56 46.50
C ALA A 644 -36.49 19.14 47.64
N GLY A 645 -36.75 18.69 48.87
CA GLY A 645 -35.95 19.05 50.04
C GLY A 645 -34.52 18.51 49.91
N ARG A 646 -33.54 19.34 50.28
CA ARG A 646 -32.08 19.11 50.22
C ARG A 646 -31.67 17.66 50.51
N ASP A 647 -31.00 17.01 49.57
CA ASP A 647 -29.56 16.69 49.59
C ASP A 647 -29.18 15.96 48.27
N GLU A 648 -27.96 16.25 47.79
CA GLU A 648 -27.21 15.81 46.58
C GLU A 648 -27.64 14.46 45.94
N TRP A 649 -27.80 14.23 44.63
CA TRP A 649 -27.12 14.67 43.39
C TRP A 649 -28.09 14.90 42.23
#